data_AF-A0A8J7E7G6-F1
#
_entry.id   AF-A0A8J7E7G6-F1
#
_cell.length_a   1.000
_cell.length_b   1.000
_cell.length_c   1.000
_cell.angle_alpha   90.00
_cell.angle_beta   90.00
_cell.angle_gamma   90.00
#
_symmetry.space_group_name_H-M   'P 1'
#
loop_
_entity.id
_entity.type
_entity.pdbx_description
1 polymer ?
#
loop_
_entity_poly.entity_id
_entity_poly.type
_entity_poly.pdbx_seq_one_letter_code
_entity_poly.pdbx_strand_id
1 'polypeptide(L)'
;MAIRFATFNASLNRATEGGLITDLSTPDSAQAQAIAEIIQRTSPDVILVNEFDFDAAGDAAALFQENYLSVSQNGVDPVDYPYVYAAPSNTGVPSGLDLNNDGTVGGPDDAYGFGFFPGQFAFVIYSKYPIVEDQIRTFQEFRWADMPGALLPADPEDADGNGDTASWFTTEELAAVRLSSKNHVDLPIEVGGEIIHVLASHPTPPVFDGPEDRNGRRNFDEIRFWSDYVSGEDYIYDDSGNFGGLTAGAKFVIMGDQNSDPFDGDSISGAAQQLLDNPLINTSITPSSAGGPDAAIRQGGVNGSHVGDPAFDTADFGFDPADPTTDTTPGNLRVDYVLPSQNLGITEAQVFWQPSDAPLFPLAEFPTSDHRLVYVDVEDTLPNGVASGDVTQDSVVLWARSTVAGGVTFEYSTEADFSNLAGSVTISVTDGIVPVKVEVDSLEAGTDYYYRVTDAAGTTKTGQFETAAALGEQTGLRFGVSGDWRGELSPYPAISNADRQDLAFFVEHGDTIYADFPSPAVPQPQATTLEDYRAKHSEVYSDRFGSNTWADLRAATAIYATIDDHEVINDFSGGELTGSDPRLLEAFPGDDPNALVNDSSLFENGLQAFQEYNPIRDEFYGETGDDRTANERKLYRASTFGSDAATFVLDTRSFRDAPLVAPDTTNPVDIGRFLTESATLDRPFLGAPQLEDLKADLLLAQDNGITWKFVMVPEPIQELGIYNVDAFEGYARERTEILKFIEENGIDNVVFIAADIHGTFVNNLTYTEEVGGPRIATDVWEITTGSVAFDAPFGPTVIDVATATGLLAPEQRAVYDSLPIAPDTDDVLNDKDDFLKFAFESLAIGPGGYDPIGLNTNLTADQGVIGSFDIEANLLQGDYVAAHTYGWTQFDIDSETQALTVTTYGIEPYTEVELLADPEAILGRTPAIVSQFEVLPTEVAPAPRAELIDLTGLDSNVAVNVTVTREARFNNVLKFYQTDAQGSVDGLMVGDNGYDAAVLANLVEAELAVKNGASADRTLTLAGGAYYAPVLLIDGDIDNLATLGQSRIQRSNNVWSFEDLTDNDFNDLIVTINSVESGVA
;
A
#
# COMPACT_ATOMS: atom_id res chain seq x y z
N MET A 1 6.04 -1.94 -9.83
CA MET A 1 7.05 -2.78 -10.50
C MET A 1 8.08 -1.87 -11.13
N ALA A 2 9.36 -2.17 -10.94
CA ALA A 2 10.43 -1.44 -11.63
C ALA A 2 10.62 -2.01 -13.05
N ILE A 3 10.81 -1.13 -14.04
CA ILE A 3 11.04 -1.49 -15.44
C ILE A 3 12.52 -1.26 -15.75
N ARG A 4 13.21 -2.28 -16.28
CA ARG A 4 14.63 -2.18 -16.62
C ARG A 4 14.86 -1.68 -18.04
N PHE A 5 15.42 -0.49 -18.17
CA PHE A 5 15.90 0.08 -19.43
C PHE A 5 17.41 -0.08 -19.54
N ALA A 6 17.92 -0.56 -20.68
CA ALA A 6 19.35 -0.76 -20.90
C ALA A 6 19.85 -0.27 -22.27
N THR A 7 21.06 0.29 -22.32
CA THR A 7 21.78 0.51 -23.58
C THR A 7 23.02 -0.36 -23.62
N PHE A 8 23.35 -0.89 -24.80
CA PHE A 8 24.58 -1.63 -25.02
C PHE A 8 25.13 -1.36 -26.42
N ASN A 9 26.23 -0.60 -26.51
CA ASN A 9 27.01 -0.59 -27.74
C ASN A 9 27.74 -1.94 -27.88
N ALA A 10 27.23 -2.77 -28.80
CA ALA A 10 27.61 -4.16 -28.90
C ALA A 10 28.60 -4.43 -30.04
N SER A 11 28.97 -3.40 -30.80
CA SER A 11 29.82 -3.50 -32.00
C SER A 11 29.44 -4.66 -32.93
N LEU A 12 28.13 -4.88 -33.09
CA LEU A 12 27.54 -5.82 -34.03
C LEU A 12 27.42 -5.20 -35.43
N ASN A 13 28.48 -4.52 -35.88
CA ASN A 13 28.60 -3.96 -37.22
C ASN A 13 29.59 -4.78 -38.04
N ARG A 14 29.46 -4.78 -39.36
CA ARG A 14 30.37 -5.51 -40.26
C ARG A 14 30.91 -4.58 -41.34
N ALA A 15 32.02 -4.99 -41.95
CA ALA A 15 32.71 -4.18 -42.97
C ALA A 15 31.97 -4.12 -44.33
N THR A 16 30.92 -4.92 -44.52
CA THR A 16 30.15 -5.01 -45.76
C THR A 16 28.67 -5.18 -45.49
N GLU A 17 27.84 -4.55 -46.32
CA GLU A 17 26.38 -4.67 -46.30
C GLU A 17 25.94 -6.15 -46.29
N GLY A 18 25.00 -6.50 -45.40
CA GLY A 18 24.51 -7.87 -45.20
C GLY A 18 25.49 -8.82 -44.50
N GLY A 19 26.67 -8.34 -44.12
CA GLY A 19 27.65 -9.11 -43.35
C GLY A 19 27.10 -9.54 -42.00
N LEU A 20 26.37 -8.65 -41.31
CA LEU A 20 25.80 -8.94 -40.00
C LEU A 20 24.75 -10.06 -40.08
N ILE A 21 23.82 -9.97 -41.03
CA ILE A 21 22.82 -11.02 -41.32
C ILE A 21 23.51 -12.37 -41.53
N THR A 22 24.59 -12.39 -42.31
CA THR A 22 25.34 -13.62 -42.58
C THR A 22 25.92 -14.21 -41.30
N ASP A 23 26.50 -13.37 -40.43
CA ASP A 23 27.12 -13.81 -39.19
C ASP A 23 26.09 -14.31 -38.16
N LEU A 24 24.97 -13.59 -38.02
CA LEU A 24 23.88 -13.95 -37.10
C LEU A 24 23.02 -15.12 -37.60
N SER A 25 23.15 -15.51 -38.87
CA SER A 25 22.41 -16.66 -39.44
C SER A 25 22.83 -18.02 -38.88
N THR A 26 23.92 -18.07 -38.10
CA THR A 26 24.41 -19.28 -37.44
C THR A 26 24.65 -19.00 -35.96
N PRO A 27 24.34 -19.91 -35.03
CA PRO A 27 24.48 -19.67 -33.60
C PRO A 27 25.95 -19.71 -33.10
N ASP A 28 26.95 -19.62 -33.99
CA ASP A 28 28.37 -19.91 -33.70
C ASP A 28 29.24 -18.65 -33.50
N SER A 29 28.68 -17.44 -33.64
CA SER A 29 29.42 -16.19 -33.41
C SER A 29 29.71 -16.01 -31.91
N ALA A 30 30.99 -16.10 -31.54
CA ALA A 30 31.42 -15.95 -30.15
C ALA A 30 31.12 -14.55 -29.57
N GLN A 31 31.21 -13.50 -30.41
CA GLN A 31 30.83 -12.14 -30.01
C GLN A 31 29.33 -12.08 -29.69
N ALA A 32 28.47 -12.57 -30.60
CA ALA A 32 27.03 -12.52 -30.41
C ALA A 32 26.54 -13.41 -29.23
N GLN A 33 27.18 -14.55 -28.99
CA GLN A 33 26.95 -15.39 -27.80
C GLN A 33 27.28 -14.64 -26.50
N ALA A 34 28.43 -13.96 -26.44
CA ALA A 34 28.84 -13.22 -25.25
C ALA A 34 27.90 -12.02 -24.98
N ILE A 35 27.52 -11.28 -26.02
CA ILE A 35 26.54 -10.18 -25.92
C ILE A 35 25.19 -10.72 -25.43
N ALA A 36 24.68 -11.80 -26.03
CA ALA A 36 23.42 -12.41 -25.61
C ALA A 36 23.47 -12.93 -24.17
N GLU A 37 24.59 -13.51 -23.73
CA GLU A 37 24.76 -13.92 -22.33
C GLU A 37 24.67 -12.72 -21.38
N ILE A 38 25.31 -11.59 -21.71
CA ILE A 38 25.23 -10.37 -20.90
C ILE A 38 23.77 -9.91 -20.80
N ILE A 39 23.06 -9.84 -21.94
CA ILE A 39 21.65 -9.41 -21.99
C ILE A 39 20.76 -10.39 -21.20
N GLN A 40 21.00 -11.70 -21.27
CA GLN A 40 20.25 -12.70 -20.50
C GLN A 40 20.50 -12.58 -19.00
N ARG A 41 21.73 -12.26 -18.59
CA ARG A 41 22.08 -12.06 -17.18
C ARG A 41 21.52 -10.77 -16.60
N THR A 42 21.46 -9.70 -17.38
CA THR A 42 20.90 -8.42 -16.94
C THR A 42 19.39 -8.34 -17.15
N SER A 43 18.83 -9.17 -18.03
CA SER A 43 17.41 -9.33 -18.33
C SER A 43 16.64 -8.01 -18.46
N PRO A 44 17.08 -7.06 -19.31
CA PRO A 44 16.37 -5.80 -19.48
C PRO A 44 14.97 -6.04 -20.06
N ASP A 45 14.04 -5.13 -19.76
CA ASP A 45 12.71 -5.15 -20.37
C ASP A 45 12.69 -4.39 -21.69
N VAL A 46 13.52 -3.35 -21.78
CA VAL A 46 13.74 -2.57 -22.99
C VAL A 46 15.24 -2.36 -23.17
N ILE A 47 15.78 -2.74 -24.33
CA ILE A 47 17.20 -2.58 -24.63
C ILE A 47 17.44 -1.93 -25.99
N LEU A 48 18.29 -0.90 -25.99
CA LEU A 48 18.87 -0.29 -27.18
C LEU A 48 20.25 -0.92 -27.45
N VAL A 49 20.40 -1.60 -28.58
CA VAL A 49 21.67 -2.18 -29.02
C VAL A 49 22.28 -1.27 -30.08
N ASN A 50 23.38 -0.60 -29.74
CA ASN A 50 24.10 0.29 -30.65
C ASN A 50 25.13 -0.47 -31.48
N GLU A 51 25.55 0.17 -32.57
CA GLU A 51 26.40 -0.41 -33.62
C GLU A 51 25.84 -1.72 -34.19
N PHE A 52 24.54 -1.74 -34.43
CA PHE A 52 23.83 -2.83 -35.06
C PHE A 52 23.48 -2.42 -36.49
N ASP A 53 24.07 -3.09 -37.49
CA ASP A 53 23.84 -2.72 -38.90
C ASP A 53 22.34 -2.79 -39.25
N PHE A 54 21.80 -1.70 -39.79
CA PHE A 54 20.40 -1.62 -40.20
C PHE A 54 20.15 -2.40 -41.48
N ASP A 55 19.07 -3.17 -41.49
CA ASP A 55 18.50 -3.76 -42.69
C ASP A 55 16.99 -3.52 -42.73
N ALA A 56 16.46 -3.15 -43.89
CA ALA A 56 15.06 -2.75 -44.02
C ALA A 56 14.07 -3.93 -43.88
N ALA A 57 14.54 -5.18 -43.91
CA ALA A 57 13.70 -6.36 -43.75
C ALA A 57 13.55 -6.78 -42.26
N GLY A 58 14.43 -6.28 -41.39
CA GLY A 58 14.54 -6.69 -39.99
C GLY A 58 15.20 -8.07 -39.81
N ASP A 59 15.89 -8.57 -40.84
CA ASP A 59 16.46 -9.93 -40.85
C ASP A 59 17.56 -10.08 -39.78
N ALA A 60 18.45 -9.09 -39.63
CA ALA A 60 19.51 -9.15 -38.63
C ALA A 60 18.94 -9.19 -37.21
N ALA A 61 17.94 -8.35 -36.93
CA ALA A 61 17.32 -8.28 -35.61
C ALA A 61 16.58 -9.59 -35.27
N ALA A 62 15.80 -10.12 -36.21
CA ALA A 62 15.11 -11.40 -36.05
C ALA A 62 16.10 -12.56 -35.81
N LEU A 63 17.23 -12.59 -36.53
CA LEU A 63 18.25 -13.62 -36.35
C LEU A 63 18.99 -13.50 -35.02
N PHE A 64 19.24 -12.28 -34.53
CA PHE A 64 19.82 -12.09 -33.20
C PHE A 64 18.88 -12.62 -32.11
N GLN A 65 17.59 -12.30 -32.22
CA GLN A 65 16.55 -12.82 -31.33
C GLN A 65 16.50 -14.35 -31.36
N GLU A 66 16.31 -14.95 -32.54
CA GLU A 66 16.10 -16.40 -32.70
C GLU A 66 17.32 -17.24 -32.32
N ASN A 67 18.51 -16.86 -32.77
CA ASN A 67 19.69 -17.71 -32.63
C ASN A 67 20.50 -17.48 -31.35
N TYR A 68 20.29 -16.36 -30.65
CA TYR A 68 21.11 -15.99 -29.50
C TYR A 68 20.29 -15.58 -28.28
N LEU A 69 19.36 -14.62 -28.39
CA LEU A 69 18.61 -14.13 -27.22
C LEU A 69 17.63 -15.19 -26.69
N SER A 70 16.86 -15.84 -27.59
CA SER A 70 15.94 -16.93 -27.27
C SER A 70 16.66 -18.28 -27.02
N VAL A 71 18.00 -18.31 -27.02
CA VAL A 71 18.81 -19.51 -26.79
C VAL A 71 19.65 -19.32 -25.54
N SER A 72 19.50 -20.20 -24.54
CA SER A 72 20.29 -20.14 -23.30
C SER A 72 21.80 -20.10 -23.59
N GLN A 73 22.47 -19.06 -23.11
CA GLN A 73 23.93 -18.95 -23.12
C GLN A 73 24.49 -19.38 -21.76
N ASN A 74 25.36 -20.39 -21.76
CA ASN A 74 26.03 -20.88 -20.55
C ASN A 74 25.10 -21.20 -19.35
N GLY A 75 23.87 -21.66 -19.63
CA GLY A 75 22.90 -22.06 -18.62
C GLY A 75 22.13 -20.91 -17.98
N VAL A 76 22.22 -19.70 -18.53
CA VAL A 76 21.36 -18.55 -18.18
C VAL A 76 20.05 -18.67 -18.96
N ASP A 77 18.93 -18.28 -18.35
CA ASP A 77 17.63 -18.33 -19.00
C ASP A 77 17.60 -17.45 -20.27
N PRO A 78 16.99 -17.93 -21.37
CA PRO A 78 16.84 -17.13 -22.58
C PRO A 78 15.90 -15.94 -22.34
N VAL A 79 16.06 -14.90 -23.15
CA VAL A 79 15.20 -13.71 -23.12
C VAL A 79 14.47 -13.55 -24.45
N ASP A 80 13.18 -13.27 -24.38
CA ASP A 80 12.32 -13.07 -25.55
C ASP A 80 11.78 -11.64 -25.57
N TYR A 81 11.89 -10.99 -26.72
CA TYR A 81 11.38 -9.64 -26.96
C TYR A 81 10.36 -9.67 -28.10
N PRO A 82 9.06 -9.70 -27.79
CA PRO A 82 8.01 -9.77 -28.81
C PRO A 82 7.91 -8.52 -29.70
N TYR A 83 8.48 -7.38 -29.27
CA TYR A 83 8.43 -6.11 -30.00
C TYR A 83 9.82 -5.62 -30.32
N VAL A 84 10.07 -5.29 -31.58
CA VAL A 84 11.39 -4.88 -32.09
C VAL A 84 11.24 -3.73 -33.06
N TYR A 85 12.10 -2.72 -32.95
CA TYR A 85 12.15 -1.61 -33.88
C TYR A 85 13.59 -1.27 -34.28
N ALA A 86 13.86 -1.27 -35.58
CA ALA A 86 15.12 -0.81 -36.16
C ALA A 86 14.86 0.42 -37.02
N ALA A 87 15.50 1.54 -36.69
CA ALA A 87 15.30 2.80 -37.40
C ALA A 87 16.27 2.93 -38.59
N PRO A 88 15.85 3.51 -39.72
CA PRO A 88 16.78 3.94 -40.76
C PRO A 88 17.85 4.89 -40.19
N SER A 89 19.08 4.80 -40.71
CA SER A 89 20.22 5.59 -40.25
C SER A 89 20.81 6.45 -41.37
N ASN A 90 21.38 7.61 -41.01
CA ASN A 90 22.14 8.47 -41.92
C ASN A 90 23.54 7.93 -42.25
N THR A 91 24.03 6.96 -41.49
CA THR A 91 25.36 6.35 -41.71
C THR A 91 25.46 5.71 -43.08
N GLY A 92 26.48 6.09 -43.84
CA GLY A 92 26.76 5.57 -45.18
C GLY A 92 25.72 5.91 -46.27
N VAL A 93 24.71 6.72 -45.96
CA VAL A 93 23.76 7.26 -46.94
C VAL A 93 24.46 8.39 -47.72
N PRO A 94 24.68 8.26 -49.04
CA PRO A 94 25.41 9.28 -49.80
C PRO A 94 24.68 10.63 -49.81
N SER A 95 25.36 11.71 -49.40
CA SER A 95 24.81 13.07 -49.46
C SER A 95 24.80 13.65 -50.88
N GLY A 96 25.75 13.21 -51.72
CA GLY A 96 26.02 13.79 -53.03
C GLY A 96 26.81 15.09 -52.99
N LEU A 97 27.40 15.43 -51.84
CA LEU A 97 28.17 16.65 -51.57
C LEU A 97 29.56 16.31 -51.02
N ASP A 98 30.47 17.29 -50.99
CA ASP A 98 31.84 17.19 -50.46
C ASP A 98 31.83 17.74 -49.02
N LEU A 99 31.40 16.92 -48.06
CA LEU A 99 31.18 17.36 -46.67
C LEU A 99 32.46 17.40 -45.85
N ASN A 100 33.55 16.80 -46.35
CA ASN A 100 34.86 16.77 -45.72
C ASN A 100 35.88 17.73 -46.36
N ASN A 101 35.50 18.46 -47.42
CA ASN A 101 36.33 19.41 -48.17
C ASN A 101 37.63 18.79 -48.74
N ASP A 102 37.61 17.51 -49.14
CA ASP A 102 38.77 16.85 -49.75
C ASP A 102 38.91 17.11 -51.27
N GLY A 103 37.91 17.78 -51.86
CA GLY A 103 37.85 18.14 -53.27
C GLY A 103 37.21 17.05 -54.15
N THR A 104 36.67 15.98 -53.56
CA THR A 104 35.94 14.93 -54.23
C THR A 104 34.59 14.67 -53.56
N VAL A 105 33.60 14.22 -54.36
CA VAL A 105 32.28 13.84 -53.83
C VAL A 105 32.21 12.32 -53.76
N GLY A 106 31.93 11.81 -52.56
CA GLY A 106 31.61 10.42 -52.27
C GLY A 106 32.69 9.72 -51.45
N GLY A 107 32.26 8.75 -50.65
CA GLY A 107 33.09 8.11 -49.64
C GLY A 107 32.32 8.09 -48.31
N PRO A 108 32.87 7.44 -47.27
CA PRO A 108 32.19 7.37 -45.98
C PRO A 108 32.11 8.74 -45.29
N ASP A 109 33.09 9.63 -45.47
CA ASP A 109 33.13 10.97 -44.84
C ASP A 109 32.20 12.01 -45.50
N ASP A 110 31.69 11.71 -46.69
CA ASP A 110 30.72 12.51 -47.44
C ASP A 110 29.28 12.00 -47.31
N ALA A 111 29.07 10.89 -46.59
CA ALA A 111 27.74 10.42 -46.28
C ALA A 111 27.10 11.32 -45.20
N TYR A 112 25.77 11.29 -45.06
CA TYR A 112 25.09 12.13 -44.06
C TYR A 112 25.56 11.85 -42.62
N GLY A 113 25.96 10.61 -42.35
CA GLY A 113 26.87 10.24 -41.26
C GLY A 113 27.88 9.21 -41.76
N PHE A 114 29.01 9.09 -41.07
CA PHE A 114 30.10 8.21 -41.50
C PHE A 114 29.63 6.74 -41.63
N GLY A 115 29.95 6.12 -42.76
CA GLY A 115 29.68 4.70 -42.99
C GLY A 115 30.03 4.26 -44.41
N PHE A 116 30.43 3.01 -44.58
CA PHE A 116 30.82 2.44 -45.88
C PHE A 116 29.62 1.95 -46.71
N PHE A 117 28.47 1.73 -46.06
CA PHE A 117 27.19 1.40 -46.70
C PHE A 117 26.03 1.96 -45.88
N PRO A 118 24.85 2.22 -46.50
CA PRO A 118 23.67 2.70 -45.79
C PRO A 118 23.29 1.80 -44.61
N GLY A 119 23.23 2.34 -43.40
CA GLY A 119 22.80 1.61 -42.21
C GLY A 119 23.93 0.99 -41.38
N GLN A 120 25.20 1.11 -41.80
CA GLN A 120 26.33 0.62 -40.99
C GLN A 120 26.40 1.36 -39.65
N PHE A 121 26.67 0.69 -38.52
CA PHE A 121 26.74 1.33 -37.18
C PHE A 121 25.41 1.94 -36.68
N ALA A 122 24.27 1.51 -37.22
CA ALA A 122 22.95 1.93 -36.72
C ALA A 122 22.66 1.32 -35.33
N PHE A 123 21.38 1.26 -34.96
CA PHE A 123 20.94 0.64 -33.71
C PHE A 123 19.58 -0.03 -33.86
N VAL A 124 19.25 -0.90 -32.91
CA VAL A 124 17.96 -1.60 -32.81
C VAL A 124 17.45 -1.57 -31.37
N ILE A 125 16.13 -1.47 -31.20
CA ILE A 125 15.46 -1.49 -29.90
C ILE A 125 14.66 -2.79 -29.79
N TYR A 126 14.83 -3.51 -28.69
CA TYR A 126 14.02 -4.67 -28.31
C TYR A 126 13.21 -4.33 -27.06
N SER A 127 11.94 -4.72 -27.02
CA SER A 127 11.02 -4.43 -25.92
C SER A 127 10.14 -5.64 -25.59
N LYS A 128 9.96 -5.89 -24.28
CA LYS A 128 8.93 -6.81 -23.77
C LYS A 128 7.53 -6.20 -23.82
N TYR A 129 7.45 -4.88 -23.91
CA TYR A 129 6.20 -4.11 -23.92
C TYR A 129 5.81 -3.66 -25.34
N PRO A 130 4.51 -3.58 -25.65
CA PRO A 130 4.02 -3.13 -26.95
C PRO A 130 4.59 -1.76 -27.35
N ILE A 131 4.99 -1.64 -28.61
CA ILE A 131 5.39 -0.37 -29.23
C ILE A 131 4.14 0.26 -29.87
N VAL A 132 3.91 1.55 -29.59
CA VAL A 132 2.78 2.30 -30.17
C VAL A 132 3.19 2.85 -31.54
N GLU A 133 3.14 1.98 -32.55
CA GLU A 133 3.74 2.22 -33.88
C GLU A 133 3.29 3.51 -34.58
N ASP A 134 2.04 3.94 -34.38
CA ASP A 134 1.49 5.14 -35.02
C ASP A 134 1.94 6.46 -34.38
N GLN A 135 2.63 6.39 -33.23
CA GLN A 135 3.17 7.55 -32.50
C GLN A 135 4.70 7.64 -32.57
N ILE A 136 5.38 6.72 -33.26
CA ILE A 136 6.83 6.76 -33.43
C ILE A 136 7.24 8.03 -34.20
N ARG A 137 8.24 8.73 -33.69
CA ARG A 137 8.86 9.87 -34.37
C ARG A 137 10.33 9.61 -34.62
N THR A 138 10.76 9.81 -35.86
CA THR A 138 12.17 9.77 -36.26
C THR A 138 12.61 11.15 -36.70
N PHE A 139 13.87 11.46 -36.45
CA PHE A 139 14.47 12.76 -36.79
C PHE A 139 15.71 12.55 -37.67
N GLN A 140 15.62 11.62 -38.62
CA GLN A 140 16.71 11.29 -39.52
C GLN A 140 17.01 12.49 -40.42
N GLU A 141 15.99 13.18 -40.93
CA GLU A 141 16.10 14.22 -41.93
C GLU A 141 16.19 15.64 -41.36
N PHE A 142 16.09 15.79 -40.02
CA PHE A 142 16.20 17.08 -39.34
C PHE A 142 17.56 17.73 -39.64
N ARG A 143 17.53 18.97 -40.15
CA ARG A 143 18.73 19.66 -40.64
C ARG A 143 19.48 20.34 -39.49
N TRP A 144 20.81 20.26 -39.52
CA TRP A 144 21.64 20.90 -38.50
C TRP A 144 21.45 22.42 -38.48
N ALA A 145 21.29 23.04 -39.66
CA ALA A 145 21.08 24.48 -39.80
C ALA A 145 19.72 24.97 -39.26
N ASP A 146 18.74 24.08 -39.09
CA ASP A 146 17.40 24.46 -38.60
C ASP A 146 17.37 24.56 -37.06
N MET A 147 18.41 24.07 -36.39
CA MET A 147 18.57 24.20 -34.95
C MET A 147 18.97 25.64 -34.56
N PRO A 148 18.18 26.33 -33.69
CA PRO A 148 18.50 27.67 -33.25
C PRO A 148 19.86 27.73 -32.54
N GLY A 149 20.75 28.57 -33.08
CA GLY A 149 22.08 28.75 -32.52
C GLY A 149 22.98 27.51 -32.65
N ALA A 150 22.75 26.66 -33.66
CA ALA A 150 23.59 25.51 -33.97
C ALA A 150 25.09 25.85 -33.93
N LEU A 151 25.88 24.97 -33.33
CA LEU A 151 27.32 25.08 -33.15
C LEU A 151 28.08 24.69 -34.43
N LEU A 152 27.70 25.28 -35.56
CA LEU A 152 28.27 24.93 -36.88
C LEU A 152 29.81 25.13 -36.93
N PRO A 153 30.55 24.23 -37.62
CA PRO A 153 32.00 24.36 -37.78
C PRO A 153 32.39 25.57 -38.63
N ALA A 154 33.42 26.28 -38.17
CA ALA A 154 34.07 27.33 -38.93
C ALA A 154 35.16 26.71 -39.82
N ASP A 155 35.42 27.30 -40.99
CA ASP A 155 36.52 26.86 -41.85
C ASP A 155 37.89 27.31 -41.26
N PRO A 156 38.78 26.38 -40.87
CA PRO A 156 40.08 26.68 -40.33
C PRO A 156 41.12 27.11 -41.39
N GLU A 157 40.90 26.78 -42.67
CA GLU A 157 41.78 27.10 -43.78
C GLU A 157 40.97 27.45 -45.04
N ASP A 158 40.80 28.75 -45.36
CA ASP A 158 40.26 29.29 -46.65
C ASP A 158 41.16 28.86 -47.84
N ALA A 159 41.19 27.56 -48.12
CA ALA A 159 42.13 26.89 -49.01
C ALA A 159 41.48 26.44 -50.33
N ASP A 160 40.15 26.34 -50.38
CA ASP A 160 39.38 25.98 -51.57
C ASP A 160 39.14 27.17 -52.53
N GLY A 161 39.34 28.40 -52.05
CA GLY A 161 39.20 29.64 -52.81
C GLY A 161 37.75 30.02 -53.15
N ASN A 162 36.77 29.53 -52.40
CA ASN A 162 35.35 29.89 -52.56
C ASN A 162 35.03 31.32 -52.04
N GLY A 163 35.91 31.90 -51.22
CA GLY A 163 35.80 33.24 -50.67
C GLY A 163 34.90 33.38 -49.44
N ASP A 164 34.51 32.27 -48.81
CA ASP A 164 33.75 32.20 -47.56
C ASP A 164 34.71 32.03 -46.38
N THR A 165 35.20 33.14 -45.84
CA THR A 165 36.19 33.13 -44.75
C THR A 165 35.57 32.83 -43.38
N ALA A 166 34.39 32.20 -43.28
CA ALA A 166 33.65 32.08 -42.02
C ALA A 166 32.95 30.72 -41.76
N SER A 167 32.68 29.86 -42.76
CA SER A 167 31.89 28.63 -42.56
C SER A 167 32.47 27.42 -43.31
N TRP A 168 32.51 26.25 -42.66
CA TRP A 168 33.01 24.99 -43.23
C TRP A 168 32.16 24.46 -44.39
N PHE A 169 30.84 24.63 -44.29
CA PHE A 169 29.89 24.16 -45.29
C PHE A 169 29.54 25.30 -46.26
N THR A 170 29.48 25.00 -47.55
CA THR A 170 28.85 25.90 -48.52
C THR A 170 27.36 26.06 -48.22
N THR A 171 26.72 27.07 -48.81
CA THR A 171 25.26 27.28 -48.67
C THR A 171 24.43 26.07 -49.12
N GLU A 172 24.90 25.33 -50.12
CA GLU A 172 24.21 24.12 -50.61
C GLU A 172 24.37 22.96 -49.63
N GLU A 173 25.58 22.75 -49.11
CA GLU A 173 25.86 21.71 -48.10
C GLU A 173 25.14 21.96 -46.79
N LEU A 174 25.18 23.20 -46.29
CA LEU A 174 24.51 23.57 -45.05
C LEU A 174 22.99 23.38 -45.13
N ALA A 175 22.39 23.59 -46.31
CA ALA A 175 20.97 23.36 -46.53
C ALA A 175 20.59 21.87 -46.61
N ALA A 176 21.58 20.97 -46.70
CA ALA A 176 21.38 19.54 -46.87
C ALA A 176 21.85 18.71 -45.66
N VAL A 177 22.89 19.16 -44.94
CA VAL A 177 23.47 18.40 -43.82
C VAL A 177 22.45 18.21 -42.70
N ARG A 178 22.30 16.95 -42.29
CA ARG A 178 21.37 16.52 -41.24
C ARG A 178 22.07 16.59 -39.88
N LEU A 179 21.34 16.89 -38.81
CA LEU A 179 21.90 16.92 -37.46
C LEU A 179 22.31 15.50 -37.03
N SER A 180 21.35 14.56 -37.03
CA SER A 180 21.58 13.18 -36.64
C SER A 180 22.61 12.49 -37.55
N SER A 181 23.69 11.97 -37.00
CA SER A 181 24.71 11.17 -37.70
C SER A 181 24.22 9.74 -37.96
N LYS A 182 23.48 9.17 -37.01
CA LYS A 182 22.71 7.94 -37.18
C LYS A 182 21.22 8.29 -37.29
N ASN A 183 20.54 8.39 -36.15
CA ASN A 183 19.16 8.87 -36.02
C ASN A 183 18.91 9.31 -34.56
N HIS A 184 17.89 10.14 -34.37
CA HIS A 184 17.21 10.32 -33.08
C HIS A 184 15.81 9.72 -33.23
N VAL A 185 15.39 8.90 -32.29
CA VAL A 185 14.12 8.19 -32.34
C VAL A 185 13.38 8.38 -31.03
N ASP A 186 12.15 8.86 -31.10
CA ASP A 186 11.18 8.80 -30.01
C ASP A 186 10.24 7.61 -30.28
N LEU A 187 10.36 6.58 -29.45
CA LEU A 187 9.63 5.32 -29.54
C LEU A 187 8.74 5.14 -28.31
N PRO A 188 7.44 5.43 -28.39
CA PRO A 188 6.52 5.22 -27.28
C PRO A 188 6.23 3.74 -27.05
N ILE A 189 6.33 3.28 -25.80
CA ILE A 189 5.93 1.95 -25.36
C ILE A 189 4.79 2.04 -24.35
N GLU A 190 3.91 1.03 -24.34
CA GLU A 190 2.78 0.94 -23.41
C GLU A 190 3.11 0.00 -22.25
N VAL A 191 3.18 0.53 -21.03
CA VAL A 191 3.46 -0.23 -19.81
C VAL A 191 2.36 0.05 -18.78
N GLY A 192 1.61 -0.99 -18.39
CA GLY A 192 0.53 -0.83 -17.40
C GLY A 192 -0.54 0.20 -17.79
N GLY A 193 -0.80 0.39 -19.08
CA GLY A 193 -1.74 1.39 -19.60
C GLY A 193 -1.20 2.82 -19.69
N GLU A 194 0.07 3.05 -19.32
CA GLU A 194 0.76 4.34 -19.46
C GLU A 194 1.80 4.31 -20.60
N ILE A 195 2.09 5.48 -21.17
CA ILE A 195 3.11 5.64 -22.20
C ILE A 195 4.43 6.07 -21.58
N ILE A 196 5.51 5.34 -21.88
CA ILE A 196 6.89 5.75 -21.63
C ILE A 196 7.60 5.92 -22.97
N HIS A 197 8.20 7.07 -23.20
CA HIS A 197 8.95 7.37 -24.44
C HIS A 197 10.39 6.89 -24.35
N VAL A 198 10.81 5.98 -25.22
CA VAL A 198 12.22 5.60 -25.38
C VAL A 198 12.87 6.57 -26.37
N LEU A 199 13.74 7.44 -25.88
CA LEU A 199 14.45 8.44 -26.67
C LEU A 199 15.85 7.91 -27.02
N ALA A 200 15.95 7.25 -28.17
CA ALA A 200 17.15 6.54 -28.60
C ALA A 200 18.02 7.36 -29.56
N SER A 201 19.31 7.49 -29.26
CA SER A 201 20.28 8.10 -30.16
C SER A 201 21.66 7.45 -30.05
N HIS A 202 22.44 7.57 -31.12
CA HIS A 202 23.86 7.22 -31.11
C HIS A 202 24.64 8.34 -31.84
N PRO A 203 24.84 9.51 -31.19
CA PRO A 203 25.60 10.63 -31.74
C PRO A 203 26.97 10.26 -32.33
N THR A 204 27.55 11.17 -33.09
CA THR A 204 28.89 10.96 -33.64
C THR A 204 29.94 10.97 -32.52
N PRO A 205 30.99 10.12 -32.58
CA PRO A 205 32.17 10.29 -31.74
C PRO A 205 32.78 11.69 -31.96
N PRO A 206 33.25 12.40 -30.92
CA PRO A 206 33.74 13.79 -31.03
C PRO A 206 35.16 13.90 -31.63
N VAL A 207 35.64 12.84 -32.28
CA VAL A 207 37.00 12.70 -32.80
C VAL A 207 36.96 12.25 -34.26
N PHE A 208 38.13 11.99 -34.87
CA PHE A 208 38.31 11.56 -36.26
C PHE A 208 38.07 12.65 -37.32
N ASP A 209 38.37 13.90 -36.97
CA ASP A 209 38.26 15.08 -37.84
C ASP A 209 39.45 16.05 -37.64
N GLY A 210 39.41 17.20 -38.33
CA GLY A 210 40.45 18.22 -38.33
C GLY A 210 40.20 19.39 -37.36
N PRO A 211 41.00 20.47 -37.46
CA PRO A 211 40.89 21.66 -36.60
C PRO A 211 39.52 22.38 -36.61
N GLU A 212 38.66 22.08 -37.58
CA GLU A 212 37.27 22.54 -37.66
C GLU A 212 36.39 21.99 -36.54
N ASP A 213 36.77 20.84 -35.96
CA ASP A 213 36.05 20.12 -34.90
C ASP A 213 34.58 19.85 -35.29
N ARG A 214 34.37 19.32 -36.50
CA ARG A 214 33.04 19.06 -37.05
C ARG A 214 32.27 18.08 -36.18
N ASN A 215 32.93 17.02 -35.75
CA ASN A 215 32.35 15.92 -35.00
C ASN A 215 32.10 16.31 -33.55
N GLY A 216 33.04 16.97 -32.86
CA GLY A 216 32.79 17.44 -31.48
C GLY A 216 31.66 18.47 -31.43
N ARG A 217 31.56 19.35 -32.43
CA ARG A 217 30.45 20.30 -32.57
C ARG A 217 29.12 19.65 -32.87
N ARG A 218 29.10 18.67 -33.78
CA ARG A 218 27.89 17.93 -34.14
C ARG A 218 27.40 17.09 -32.95
N ASN A 219 28.30 16.38 -32.28
CA ASN A 219 28.00 15.64 -31.06
C ASN A 219 27.35 16.52 -29.99
N PHE A 220 27.91 17.72 -29.77
CA PHE A 220 27.35 18.70 -28.82
C PHE A 220 25.88 19.03 -29.13
N ASP A 221 25.55 19.31 -30.41
CA ASP A 221 24.19 19.65 -30.82
C ASP A 221 23.26 18.42 -30.94
N GLU A 222 23.79 17.23 -31.26
CA GLU A 222 23.05 15.97 -31.20
C GLU A 222 22.61 15.66 -29.76
N ILE A 223 23.48 15.86 -28.77
CA ILE A 223 23.10 15.71 -27.35
C ILE A 223 22.12 16.81 -26.93
N ARG A 224 22.33 18.05 -27.37
CA ARG A 224 21.43 19.18 -27.10
C ARG A 224 20.01 18.92 -27.63
N PHE A 225 19.89 18.24 -28.77
CA PHE A 225 18.60 17.92 -29.38
C PHE A 225 17.64 17.29 -28.36
N TRP A 226 18.11 16.33 -27.56
CA TRP A 226 17.28 15.72 -26.53
C TRP A 226 16.90 16.69 -25.40
N SER A 227 17.82 17.54 -24.97
CA SER A 227 17.54 18.56 -23.94
C SER A 227 16.44 19.53 -24.39
N ASP A 228 16.50 19.99 -25.64
CA ASP A 228 15.48 20.86 -26.25
C ASP A 228 14.16 20.10 -26.50
N TYR A 229 14.23 18.82 -26.90
CA TYR A 229 13.07 17.97 -27.16
C TYR A 229 12.24 17.70 -25.90
N VAL A 230 12.88 17.28 -24.80
CA VAL A 230 12.18 17.03 -23.53
C VAL A 230 11.65 18.32 -22.88
N SER A 231 12.25 19.46 -23.22
CA SER A 231 11.79 20.79 -22.79
C SER A 231 10.62 21.33 -23.61
N GLY A 232 10.19 20.61 -24.66
CA GLY A 232 9.03 20.97 -25.46
C GLY A 232 9.28 22.08 -26.49
N GLU A 233 10.51 22.29 -26.94
CA GLU A 233 10.86 23.34 -27.91
C GLU A 233 10.14 23.16 -29.26
N ASP A 234 9.75 24.26 -29.90
CA ASP A 234 8.81 24.27 -31.04
C ASP A 234 9.46 24.12 -32.42
N TYR A 235 10.79 24.26 -32.51
CA TYR A 235 11.54 24.24 -33.77
C TYR A 235 11.79 22.83 -34.32
N ILE A 236 11.68 21.81 -33.46
CA ILE A 236 11.97 20.41 -33.80
C ILE A 236 10.83 19.85 -34.66
N TYR A 237 11.17 19.23 -35.78
CA TYR A 237 10.22 18.52 -36.64
C TYR A 237 10.70 17.10 -36.94
N ASP A 238 9.77 16.15 -36.94
CA ASP A 238 10.05 14.77 -37.32
C ASP A 238 10.05 14.58 -38.85
N ASP A 239 10.43 13.38 -39.31
CA ASP A 239 10.51 13.02 -40.73
C ASP A 239 9.12 12.99 -41.42
N SER A 240 8.04 13.02 -40.64
CA SER A 240 6.66 13.18 -41.14
C SER A 240 6.22 14.66 -41.20
N GLY A 241 7.06 15.58 -40.72
CA GLY A 241 6.81 17.03 -40.69
C GLY A 241 5.96 17.50 -39.50
N ASN A 242 5.82 16.71 -38.43
CA ASN A 242 5.15 17.17 -37.22
C ASN A 242 6.13 17.93 -36.32
N PHE A 243 5.71 19.11 -35.87
CA PHE A 243 6.53 20.04 -35.08
C PHE A 243 6.27 19.91 -33.57
N GLY A 244 7.29 20.22 -32.76
CA GLY A 244 7.25 20.31 -31.30
C GLY A 244 7.96 19.16 -30.58
N GLY A 245 8.40 19.43 -29.35
CA GLY A 245 8.98 18.47 -28.42
C GLY A 245 7.94 17.66 -27.64
N LEU A 246 8.40 16.99 -26.57
CA LEU A 246 7.52 16.25 -25.65
C LEU A 246 6.61 17.19 -24.87
N THR A 247 5.42 16.68 -24.52
CA THR A 247 4.49 17.37 -23.64
C THR A 247 5.00 17.38 -22.21
N ALA A 248 4.74 18.46 -21.47
CA ALA A 248 5.10 18.55 -20.05
C ALA A 248 4.51 17.37 -19.25
N GLY A 249 5.34 16.76 -18.40
CA GLY A 249 4.96 15.59 -17.59
C GLY A 249 5.03 14.24 -18.32
N ALA A 250 5.40 14.19 -19.60
CA ALA A 250 5.63 12.92 -20.29
C ALA A 250 6.74 12.10 -19.60
N LYS A 251 6.51 10.80 -19.41
CA LYS A 251 7.51 9.85 -18.92
C LYS A 251 8.42 9.45 -20.09
N PHE A 252 9.74 9.52 -19.91
CA PHE A 252 10.69 9.16 -20.96
C PHE A 252 11.98 8.57 -20.38
N VAL A 253 12.72 7.85 -21.22
CA VAL A 253 14.09 7.38 -20.92
C VAL A 253 14.97 7.68 -22.13
N ILE A 254 15.99 8.52 -21.96
CA ILE A 254 17.01 8.77 -22.98
C ILE A 254 18.04 7.66 -22.90
N MET A 255 18.32 7.02 -24.03
CA MET A 255 19.19 5.84 -24.09
C MET A 255 20.14 5.94 -25.26
N GLY A 256 21.39 5.53 -25.04
CA GLY A 256 22.35 5.35 -26.13
C GLY A 256 23.78 5.68 -25.78
N ASP A 257 24.65 5.40 -26.75
CA ASP A 257 26.04 5.85 -26.75
C ASP A 257 26.08 7.32 -27.18
N GLN A 258 26.10 8.23 -26.20
CA GLN A 258 26.17 9.67 -26.42
C GLN A 258 27.57 10.14 -26.79
N ASN A 259 28.59 9.26 -26.74
CA ASN A 259 29.97 9.57 -27.14
C ASN A 259 30.58 10.80 -26.42
N SER A 260 30.09 11.16 -25.23
CA SER A 260 30.55 12.30 -24.48
C SER A 260 30.69 11.94 -23.01
N ASP A 261 31.91 12.08 -22.50
CA ASP A 261 32.19 11.96 -21.07
C ASP A 261 32.03 13.32 -20.38
N PRO A 262 31.46 13.37 -19.17
CA PRO A 262 31.20 14.63 -18.48
C PRO A 262 32.45 15.37 -18.00
N PHE A 263 33.59 14.69 -17.85
CA PHE A 263 34.78 15.25 -17.21
C PHE A 263 36.08 14.99 -17.99
N ASP A 264 36.16 13.83 -18.63
CA ASP A 264 37.30 13.28 -19.33
C ASP A 264 37.02 13.20 -20.85
N GLY A 265 37.98 12.71 -21.63
CA GLY A 265 37.83 12.58 -23.10
C GLY A 265 37.89 13.88 -23.90
N ASP A 266 37.50 13.80 -25.18
CA ASP A 266 37.72 14.85 -26.19
C ASP A 266 36.45 15.60 -26.62
N SER A 267 35.27 15.30 -26.04
CA SER A 267 34.03 16.02 -26.35
C SER A 267 34.09 17.49 -25.96
N ILE A 268 33.34 18.35 -26.67
CA ILE A 268 33.22 19.76 -26.29
C ILE A 268 32.69 19.86 -24.87
N SER A 269 33.43 20.56 -24.01
CA SER A 269 33.08 20.72 -22.60
C SER A 269 31.64 21.23 -22.42
N GLY A 270 30.88 20.54 -21.58
CA GLY A 270 29.46 20.82 -21.35
C GLY A 270 28.50 19.99 -22.19
N ALA A 271 28.97 19.20 -23.18
CA ALA A 271 28.10 18.41 -24.06
C ALA A 271 27.18 17.46 -23.26
N ALA A 272 27.74 16.53 -22.48
CA ALA A 272 26.98 15.64 -21.60
C ALA A 272 26.17 16.39 -20.52
N GLN A 273 26.68 17.51 -19.99
CA GLN A 273 25.99 18.30 -18.97
C GLN A 273 24.64 18.87 -19.45
N GLN A 274 24.44 19.05 -20.76
CA GLN A 274 23.14 19.48 -21.29
C GLN A 274 22.00 18.52 -20.93
N LEU A 275 22.29 17.24 -20.70
CA LEU A 275 21.34 16.27 -20.17
C LEU A 275 21.50 16.10 -18.66
N LEU A 276 22.73 15.97 -18.16
CA LEU A 276 22.97 15.66 -16.74
C LEU A 276 22.51 16.76 -15.77
N ASP A 277 22.52 18.01 -16.21
CA ASP A 277 22.08 19.17 -15.41
C ASP A 277 20.64 19.62 -15.75
N ASN A 278 19.94 18.92 -16.65
CA ASN A 278 18.56 19.26 -17.01
C ASN A 278 17.60 18.83 -15.88
N PRO A 279 16.78 19.74 -15.32
CA PRO A 279 15.92 19.42 -14.18
C PRO A 279 14.79 18.42 -14.51
N LEU A 280 14.49 18.19 -15.78
CA LEU A 280 13.49 17.22 -16.24
C LEU A 280 14.04 15.79 -16.35
N ILE A 281 15.34 15.59 -16.08
CA ILE A 281 16.03 14.31 -16.18
C ILE A 281 16.46 13.88 -14.77
N ASN A 282 16.13 12.66 -14.38
CA ASN A 282 16.52 12.08 -13.10
C ASN A 282 17.97 11.56 -13.17
N THR A 283 18.88 12.24 -12.48
CA THR A 283 20.30 11.85 -12.34
C THR A 283 20.68 11.54 -10.89
N SER A 284 19.69 11.31 -10.02
CA SER A 284 19.88 11.07 -8.59
C SER A 284 20.74 9.84 -8.28
N ILE A 285 20.74 8.84 -9.16
CA ILE A 285 21.61 7.67 -9.11
C ILE A 285 22.35 7.57 -10.44
N THR A 286 23.68 7.46 -10.38
CA THR A 286 24.52 7.22 -11.57
C THR A 286 24.86 5.73 -11.66
N PRO A 287 24.61 5.06 -12.81
CA PRO A 287 25.04 3.69 -13.01
C PRO A 287 26.52 3.50 -12.70
N SER A 288 26.87 2.47 -11.95
CA SER A 288 28.26 2.22 -11.54
C SER A 288 28.66 0.76 -11.62
N SER A 289 29.97 0.50 -11.57
CA SER A 289 30.55 -0.84 -11.52
C SER A 289 31.80 -0.91 -10.64
N ALA A 290 32.12 -2.13 -10.20
CA ALA A 290 33.43 -2.43 -9.59
C ALA A 290 34.52 -2.67 -10.66
N GLY A 291 34.14 -3.02 -11.90
CA GLY A 291 35.08 -3.32 -12.99
C GLY A 291 35.78 -2.09 -13.56
N GLY A 292 35.10 -0.94 -13.66
CA GLY A 292 35.70 0.31 -14.15
C GLY A 292 36.93 0.74 -13.33
N PRO A 293 36.83 0.86 -11.99
CA PRO A 293 37.99 1.17 -11.14
C PRO A 293 39.10 0.13 -11.22
N ASP A 294 38.77 -1.17 -11.30
CA ASP A 294 39.76 -2.23 -11.49
C ASP A 294 40.51 -2.07 -12.82
N ALA A 295 39.80 -1.81 -13.92
CA ALA A 295 40.40 -1.57 -15.23
C ALA A 295 41.31 -0.34 -15.23
N ALA A 296 40.84 0.79 -14.69
CA ALA A 296 41.62 2.02 -14.53
C ALA A 296 42.95 1.77 -13.79
N ILE A 297 42.89 1.03 -12.67
CA ILE A 297 44.08 0.70 -11.87
C ILE A 297 45.02 -0.25 -12.63
N ARG A 298 44.49 -1.29 -13.28
CA ARG A 298 45.30 -2.29 -14.00
C ARG A 298 46.01 -1.69 -15.21
N GLN A 299 45.37 -0.78 -15.92
CA GLN A 299 45.88 -0.17 -17.14
C GLN A 299 46.82 1.01 -16.85
N GLY A 300 46.51 1.83 -15.83
CA GLY A 300 47.27 3.04 -15.53
C GLY A 300 47.23 4.05 -16.68
N GLY A 301 48.37 4.69 -16.99
CA GLY A 301 48.45 5.61 -18.14
C GLY A 301 47.52 6.82 -17.99
N VAL A 302 46.79 7.14 -19.07
CA VAL A 302 45.82 8.24 -19.13
C VAL A 302 44.72 8.13 -18.06
N ASN A 303 44.28 6.92 -17.70
CA ASN A 303 43.28 6.67 -16.65
C ASN A 303 43.76 7.20 -15.28
N GLY A 304 45.09 7.23 -15.05
CA GLY A 304 45.66 7.80 -13.82
C GLY A 304 45.63 9.34 -13.77
N SER A 305 45.27 9.98 -14.89
CA SER A 305 45.08 11.44 -15.00
C SER A 305 43.62 11.87 -15.15
N HIS A 306 42.70 10.92 -15.33
CA HIS A 306 41.26 11.18 -15.36
C HIS A 306 40.79 11.73 -14.00
N VAL A 307 39.77 12.58 -14.05
CA VAL A 307 39.20 13.23 -12.86
C VAL A 307 37.79 12.74 -12.55
N GLY A 308 37.09 12.13 -13.51
CA GLY A 308 35.86 11.39 -13.29
C GLY A 308 36.08 10.21 -12.35
N ASP A 309 35.00 9.77 -11.69
CA ASP A 309 35.04 8.55 -10.90
C ASP A 309 34.95 7.35 -11.85
N PRO A 310 35.99 6.49 -11.93
CA PRO A 310 36.01 5.39 -12.87
C PRO A 310 34.94 4.32 -12.57
N ALA A 311 34.26 4.39 -11.43
CA ALA A 311 33.08 3.58 -11.17
C ALA A 311 31.96 3.84 -12.20
N PHE A 312 31.90 5.03 -12.78
CA PHE A 312 30.86 5.44 -13.74
C PHE A 312 31.25 5.23 -15.20
N ASP A 313 32.46 4.74 -15.47
CA ASP A 313 32.92 4.50 -16.84
C ASP A 313 32.14 3.34 -17.48
N THR A 314 31.81 3.52 -18.75
CA THR A 314 30.97 2.60 -19.53
C THR A 314 31.66 2.05 -20.76
N ALA A 315 32.86 2.54 -21.10
CA ALA A 315 33.69 2.01 -22.16
C ALA A 315 35.18 1.99 -21.79
N ASP A 316 35.96 1.19 -22.52
CA ASP A 316 37.41 1.03 -22.38
C ASP A 316 38.09 1.05 -23.75
N PHE A 317 38.70 2.19 -24.09
CA PHE A 317 39.37 2.41 -25.37
C PHE A 317 40.89 2.14 -25.30
N GLY A 318 41.39 1.59 -24.19
CA GLY A 318 42.81 1.63 -23.79
C GLY A 318 43.65 0.37 -24.02
N PHE A 319 43.21 -0.61 -24.81
CA PHE A 319 43.94 -1.88 -24.99
C PHE A 319 44.47 -2.12 -26.42
N ASP A 320 45.79 -1.99 -26.60
CA ASP A 320 46.54 -2.67 -27.68
C ASP A 320 47.47 -3.76 -27.10
N PRO A 321 47.14 -5.06 -27.25
CA PRO A 321 48.02 -6.16 -26.82
C PRO A 321 49.32 -6.28 -27.63
N ALA A 322 49.44 -5.58 -28.77
CA ALA A 322 50.55 -5.66 -29.70
C ALA A 322 51.57 -4.51 -29.58
N ASP A 323 51.21 -3.35 -29.01
CA ASP A 323 52.11 -2.19 -28.88
C ASP A 323 51.90 -1.36 -27.58
N PRO A 324 52.71 -1.57 -26.52
CA PRO A 324 52.63 -0.82 -25.27
C PRO A 324 53.26 0.60 -25.33
N THR A 325 53.46 1.19 -26.52
CA THR A 325 54.13 2.50 -26.68
C THR A 325 53.27 3.64 -27.24
N THR A 326 51.98 3.43 -27.51
CA THR A 326 51.05 4.49 -27.91
C THR A 326 50.14 4.90 -26.75
N ASP A 327 50.64 5.82 -25.93
CA ASP A 327 49.88 6.57 -24.91
C ASP A 327 49.02 7.66 -25.61
N THR A 328 48.15 7.24 -26.53
CA THR A 328 47.26 8.12 -27.33
C THR A 328 45.81 7.66 -27.33
N THR A 329 45.47 6.62 -26.56
CA THR A 329 44.10 6.16 -26.37
C THR A 329 43.42 6.97 -25.27
N PRO A 330 42.11 7.26 -25.36
CA PRO A 330 41.42 8.08 -24.38
C PRO A 330 41.15 7.37 -23.04
N GLY A 331 41.47 6.08 -22.92
CA GLY A 331 41.30 5.34 -21.66
C GLY A 331 39.88 4.83 -21.46
N ASN A 332 39.50 4.60 -20.21
CA ASN A 332 38.11 4.32 -19.85
C ASN A 332 37.32 5.61 -19.63
N LEU A 333 36.09 5.64 -20.15
CA LEU A 333 35.23 6.83 -20.19
C LEU A 333 33.76 6.45 -19.97
N ARG A 334 32.93 7.40 -19.51
CA ARG A 334 31.47 7.32 -19.46
C ARG A 334 30.86 7.91 -20.73
N VAL A 335 30.53 7.05 -21.70
CA VAL A 335 29.97 7.48 -23.00
C VAL A 335 28.56 6.93 -23.29
N ASP A 336 28.19 5.80 -22.67
CA ASP A 336 26.84 5.23 -22.71
C ASP A 336 25.96 5.72 -21.55
N TYR A 337 24.70 6.03 -21.87
CA TYR A 337 23.74 6.61 -20.94
C TYR A 337 22.36 5.95 -21.00
N VAL A 338 21.75 5.80 -19.82
CA VAL A 338 20.31 5.57 -19.62
C VAL A 338 19.85 6.63 -18.62
N LEU A 339 19.01 7.56 -19.06
CA LEU A 339 18.63 8.76 -18.32
C LEU A 339 17.10 8.90 -18.31
N PRO A 340 16.42 8.46 -17.25
CA PRO A 340 14.97 8.58 -17.13
C PRO A 340 14.54 10.02 -16.83
N SER A 341 13.27 10.32 -17.10
CA SER A 341 12.63 11.58 -16.74
C SER A 341 12.54 11.78 -15.22
N GLN A 342 12.42 13.01 -14.75
CA GLN A 342 12.37 13.36 -13.32
C GLN A 342 11.24 12.65 -12.57
N ASN A 343 10.13 12.38 -13.25
CA ASN A 343 8.93 11.69 -12.74
C ASN A 343 8.97 10.16 -12.90
N LEU A 344 10.17 9.61 -13.09
CA LEU A 344 10.48 8.19 -12.98
C LEU A 344 11.54 8.03 -11.88
N GLY A 345 11.19 7.37 -10.78
CA GLY A 345 12.10 7.06 -9.69
C GLY A 345 13.12 6.00 -10.13
N ILE A 346 14.37 6.08 -9.65
CA ILE A 346 15.41 5.07 -9.95
C ILE A 346 15.52 4.11 -8.76
N THR A 347 15.25 2.83 -8.98
CA THR A 347 15.34 1.79 -7.95
C THR A 347 16.68 1.05 -7.99
N GLU A 348 17.25 0.90 -9.19
CA GLU A 348 18.56 0.26 -9.40
C GLU A 348 19.25 0.90 -10.60
N ALA A 349 20.58 0.97 -10.59
CA ALA A 349 21.37 1.42 -11.74
C ALA A 349 22.77 0.80 -11.71
N GLN A 350 23.17 0.11 -12.79
CA GLN A 350 24.49 -0.51 -12.86
C GLN A 350 25.11 -0.45 -14.26
N VAL A 351 26.44 -0.56 -14.28
CA VAL A 351 27.22 -0.88 -15.48
C VAL A 351 27.67 -2.34 -15.35
N PHE A 352 27.39 -3.16 -16.36
CA PHE A 352 27.85 -4.55 -16.41
C PHE A 352 29.35 -4.59 -16.74
N TRP A 353 30.17 -4.31 -15.74
CA TRP A 353 31.63 -4.42 -15.83
C TRP A 353 32.17 -5.07 -14.57
N GLN A 354 32.61 -6.32 -14.71
CA GLN A 354 33.04 -7.15 -13.61
C GLN A 354 34.53 -6.92 -13.30
N PRO A 355 34.97 -7.00 -12.04
CA PRO A 355 36.39 -6.87 -11.69
C PRO A 355 37.20 -8.07 -12.20
N SER A 356 38.49 -7.89 -12.44
CA SER A 356 39.38 -8.89 -13.08
C SER A 356 39.51 -10.25 -12.38
N ASP A 357 39.09 -10.37 -11.12
CA ASP A 357 39.06 -11.61 -10.35
C ASP A 357 37.69 -12.32 -10.34
N ALA A 358 36.64 -11.69 -10.89
CA ALA A 358 35.31 -12.27 -10.97
C ALA A 358 35.19 -13.31 -12.09
N PRO A 359 34.39 -14.38 -11.91
CA PRO A 359 34.18 -15.40 -12.95
C PRO A 359 33.61 -14.86 -14.27
N LEU A 360 32.83 -13.77 -14.20
CA LEU A 360 32.18 -13.16 -15.35
C LEU A 360 33.04 -12.07 -16.04
N PHE A 361 34.23 -11.77 -15.51
CA PHE A 361 35.17 -10.82 -16.13
C PHE A 361 35.38 -11.04 -17.64
N PRO A 362 35.58 -12.28 -18.15
CA PRO A 362 35.82 -12.48 -19.57
C PRO A 362 34.67 -12.07 -20.50
N LEU A 363 33.45 -11.91 -19.99
CA LEU A 363 32.31 -11.45 -20.81
C LEU A 363 32.45 -9.98 -21.20
N ALA A 364 33.05 -9.16 -20.34
CA ALA A 364 33.23 -7.73 -20.56
C ALA A 364 34.52 -7.40 -21.35
N GLU A 365 35.19 -8.40 -21.93
CA GLU A 365 36.45 -8.26 -22.66
C GLU A 365 36.26 -8.65 -24.14
N PHE A 366 37.20 -8.24 -25.00
CA PHE A 366 37.17 -8.65 -26.41
C PHE A 366 37.15 -10.18 -26.57
N PRO A 367 36.31 -10.73 -27.47
CA PRO A 367 35.72 -10.07 -28.63
C PRO A 367 34.32 -9.45 -28.42
N THR A 368 33.82 -9.28 -27.19
CA THR A 368 32.46 -8.78 -26.94
C THR A 368 32.24 -7.35 -27.46
N SER A 369 32.80 -6.35 -26.78
CA SER A 369 32.74 -4.92 -27.11
C SER A 369 33.77 -4.18 -26.25
N ASP A 370 34.26 -3.03 -26.72
CA ASP A 370 34.97 -2.04 -25.89
C ASP A 370 34.03 -1.25 -24.98
N HIS A 371 32.71 -1.27 -25.24
CA HIS A 371 31.68 -0.72 -24.37
C HIS A 371 31.09 -1.77 -23.40
N ARG A 372 30.33 -1.30 -22.41
CA ARG A 372 29.67 -2.11 -21.38
C ARG A 372 28.18 -1.83 -21.40
N LEU A 373 27.37 -2.85 -21.11
CA LEU A 373 25.92 -2.66 -20.95
C LEU A 373 25.65 -1.78 -19.73
N VAL A 374 24.83 -0.75 -19.90
CA VAL A 374 24.37 0.16 -18.84
C VAL A 374 22.88 -0.03 -18.67
N TYR A 375 22.39 -0.18 -17.45
CA TYR A 375 20.95 -0.24 -17.19
C TYR A 375 20.52 0.60 -15.99
N VAL A 376 19.25 0.98 -16.02
CA VAL A 376 18.53 1.66 -14.95
C VAL A 376 17.15 1.04 -14.81
N ASP A 377 16.75 0.75 -13.58
CA ASP A 377 15.41 0.29 -13.22
C ASP A 377 14.59 1.47 -12.74
N VAL A 378 13.41 1.64 -13.30
CA VAL A 378 12.55 2.80 -13.04
C VAL A 378 11.16 2.45 -12.58
N GLU A 379 10.58 3.28 -11.73
CA GLU A 379 9.20 3.16 -11.26
C GLU A 379 8.48 4.52 -11.25
N ASP A 380 7.15 4.51 -11.08
CA ASP A 380 6.38 5.74 -10.81
C ASP A 380 6.89 6.38 -9.50
N THR A 381 6.95 7.71 -9.42
CA THR A 381 7.45 8.39 -8.23
C THR A 381 6.46 8.41 -7.07
N LEU A 382 5.19 8.06 -7.32
CA LEU A 382 4.17 7.70 -6.33
C LEU A 382 3.78 6.22 -6.51
N PRO A 383 4.70 5.26 -6.30
CA PRO A 383 4.54 3.87 -6.72
C PRO A 383 3.44 3.13 -5.96
N ASN A 384 3.12 3.60 -4.75
CA ASN A 384 2.10 3.03 -3.88
C ASN A 384 0.75 3.76 -3.95
N GLY A 385 0.60 4.67 -4.91
CA GLY A 385 -0.58 5.52 -5.02
C GLY A 385 -0.73 6.47 -3.84
N VAL A 386 -1.98 6.75 -3.49
CA VAL A 386 -2.37 7.63 -2.40
C VAL A 386 -3.45 6.93 -1.58
N ALA A 387 -3.56 7.26 -0.30
CA ALA A 387 -4.58 6.68 0.56
C ALA A 387 -5.18 7.73 1.49
N SER A 388 -6.39 7.47 1.94
CA SER A 388 -7.05 8.17 3.03
C SER A 388 -7.48 7.16 4.08
N GLY A 389 -7.61 7.57 5.34
CA GLY A 389 -7.99 6.67 6.41
C GLY A 389 -8.29 7.42 7.69
N ASP A 390 -8.70 6.66 8.70
CA ASP A 390 -8.96 7.19 10.04
C ASP A 390 -9.95 8.39 10.01
N VAL A 391 -10.89 8.33 9.07
CA VAL A 391 -11.87 9.38 8.80
C VAL A 391 -12.88 9.49 9.94
N THR A 392 -13.11 10.71 10.42
CA THR A 392 -14.14 11.02 11.43
C THR A 392 -15.25 11.87 10.81
N GLN A 393 -16.12 12.43 11.64
CA GLN A 393 -17.11 13.42 11.20
C GLN A 393 -16.46 14.74 10.73
N ASP A 394 -15.20 14.98 11.07
CA ASP A 394 -14.56 16.29 10.89
C ASP A 394 -13.06 16.21 10.57
N SER A 395 -12.52 15.01 10.33
CA SER A 395 -11.09 14.85 10.06
C SER A 395 -10.76 13.63 9.21
N VAL A 396 -9.55 13.62 8.64
CA VAL A 396 -8.99 12.54 7.82
C VAL A 396 -7.48 12.48 7.98
N VAL A 397 -6.89 11.30 7.84
CA VAL A 397 -5.47 11.11 7.57
C VAL A 397 -5.27 10.90 6.07
N LEU A 398 -4.50 11.77 5.42
CA LEU A 398 -4.10 11.58 4.02
C LEU A 398 -2.66 11.06 3.98
N TRP A 399 -2.40 10.12 3.07
CA TRP A 399 -1.15 9.39 2.98
C TRP A 399 -0.63 9.32 1.55
N ALA A 400 0.69 9.39 1.38
CA ALA A 400 1.38 9.07 0.13
C ALA A 400 2.84 8.70 0.39
N ARG A 401 3.42 7.87 -0.49
CA ARG A 401 4.86 7.65 -0.55
C ARG A 401 5.41 8.23 -1.85
N SER A 402 6.37 9.16 -1.73
CA SER A 402 7.13 9.71 -2.85
C SER A 402 8.55 9.16 -2.84
N THR A 403 9.03 8.65 -3.97
CA THR A 403 10.43 8.21 -4.12
C THR A 403 11.38 9.38 -4.33
N VAL A 404 10.84 10.56 -4.64
CA VAL A 404 11.62 11.78 -4.87
C VAL A 404 11.62 12.66 -3.62
N ALA A 405 12.82 13.04 -3.18
CA ALA A 405 12.99 13.97 -2.07
C ALA A 405 12.54 15.39 -2.46
N GLY A 406 11.86 16.08 -1.55
CA GLY A 406 11.34 17.42 -1.76
C GLY A 406 9.94 17.62 -1.17
N GLY A 407 9.26 18.68 -1.60
CA GLY A 407 7.91 18.98 -1.11
C GLY A 407 6.87 18.09 -1.77
N VAL A 408 6.09 17.36 -0.95
CA VAL A 408 4.88 16.66 -1.35
C VAL A 408 3.68 17.47 -0.87
N THR A 409 2.81 17.87 -1.79
CA THR A 409 1.67 18.73 -1.52
C THR A 409 0.37 17.96 -1.63
N PHE A 410 -0.39 17.96 -0.55
CA PHE A 410 -1.76 17.46 -0.44
C PHE A 410 -2.72 18.63 -0.61
N GLU A 411 -3.61 18.57 -1.58
CA GLU A 411 -4.70 19.53 -1.78
C GLU A 411 -6.03 18.78 -1.68
N TYR A 412 -7.02 19.35 -1.00
CA TYR A 412 -8.34 18.73 -0.84
C TYR A 412 -9.47 19.72 -1.11
N SER A 413 -10.60 19.22 -1.59
CA SER A 413 -11.74 19.99 -2.09
C SER A 413 -13.02 19.16 -2.01
N THR A 414 -14.17 19.82 -1.94
CA THR A 414 -15.49 19.19 -2.15
C THR A 414 -15.87 19.11 -3.65
N GLU A 415 -15.01 19.63 -4.54
CA GLU A 415 -15.20 19.62 -5.98
C GLU A 415 -14.11 18.78 -6.64
N ALA A 416 -14.48 17.73 -7.37
CA ALA A 416 -13.54 16.78 -7.99
C ALA A 416 -12.56 17.40 -9.01
N ASP A 417 -12.88 18.59 -9.54
CA ASP A 417 -12.02 19.33 -10.47
C ASP A 417 -11.01 20.26 -9.78
N PHE A 418 -11.02 20.31 -8.44
CA PHE A 418 -10.18 21.17 -7.61
C PHE A 418 -10.29 22.67 -7.95
N SER A 419 -11.43 23.10 -8.52
CA SER A 419 -11.65 24.51 -8.88
C SER A 419 -11.69 25.43 -7.66
N ASN A 420 -12.09 24.91 -6.50
CA ASN A 420 -12.05 25.60 -5.21
C ASN A 420 -11.48 24.68 -4.14
N LEU A 421 -10.26 24.95 -3.67
CA LEU A 421 -9.66 24.14 -2.60
C LEU A 421 -10.31 24.44 -1.26
N ALA A 422 -10.64 23.39 -0.51
CA ALA A 422 -10.95 23.48 0.91
C ALA A 422 -9.67 23.71 1.73
N GLY A 423 -8.55 23.10 1.32
CA GLY A 423 -7.23 23.38 1.90
C GLY A 423 -6.06 22.74 1.15
N SER A 424 -4.86 23.02 1.65
CA SER A 424 -3.60 22.50 1.12
C SER A 424 -2.54 22.41 2.21
N VAL A 425 -1.79 21.31 2.22
CA VAL A 425 -0.69 21.03 3.15
C VAL A 425 0.51 20.52 2.36
N THR A 426 1.69 21.10 2.56
CA THR A 426 2.94 20.61 1.98
C THR A 426 3.86 20.07 3.07
N ILE A 427 4.32 18.83 2.92
CA ILE A 427 5.29 18.17 3.80
C ILE A 427 6.56 17.81 3.01
N SER A 428 7.72 17.81 3.66
CA SER A 428 8.97 17.46 3.00
C SER A 428 9.27 15.97 3.14
N VAL A 429 9.51 15.30 2.02
CA VAL A 429 10.10 13.96 1.96
C VAL A 429 11.61 14.07 1.89
N THR A 430 12.31 13.35 2.76
CA THR A 430 13.78 13.27 2.77
C THR A 430 14.32 11.88 2.47
N ASP A 431 13.49 10.87 2.63
CA ASP A 431 13.80 9.46 2.38
C ASP A 431 12.65 8.89 1.55
N GLY A 432 12.96 8.43 0.34
CA GLY A 432 11.96 7.93 -0.60
C GLY A 432 11.35 6.58 -0.21
N ILE A 433 11.85 5.93 0.85
CA ILE A 433 11.31 4.67 1.38
C ILE A 433 10.26 4.94 2.47
N VAL A 434 10.27 6.13 3.09
CA VAL A 434 9.37 6.47 4.20
C VAL A 434 8.18 7.28 3.67
N PRO A 435 6.95 6.76 3.76
CA PRO A 435 5.75 7.51 3.41
C PRO A 435 5.53 8.73 4.30
N VAL A 436 4.69 9.66 3.85
CA VAL A 436 4.27 10.83 4.62
C VAL A 436 2.76 10.82 4.84
N LYS A 437 2.36 11.29 6.03
CA LYS A 437 0.97 11.46 6.45
C LYS A 437 0.69 12.91 6.78
N VAL A 438 -0.51 13.38 6.47
CA VAL A 438 -1.04 14.66 6.93
C VAL A 438 -2.42 14.45 7.56
N GLU A 439 -2.58 14.94 8.79
CA GLU A 439 -3.86 14.99 9.46
C GLU A 439 -4.56 16.30 9.10
N VAL A 440 -5.80 16.20 8.64
CA VAL A 440 -6.64 17.35 8.30
C VAL A 440 -7.86 17.31 9.20
N ASP A 441 -8.13 18.41 9.90
CA ASP A 441 -9.26 18.57 10.81
C ASP A 441 -10.26 19.62 10.29
N SER A 442 -11.30 19.88 11.09
CA SER A 442 -12.31 20.92 10.85
C SER A 442 -13.07 20.75 9.52
N LEU A 443 -13.24 19.53 9.06
CA LEU A 443 -14.04 19.18 7.89
C LEU A 443 -15.54 19.22 8.20
N GLU A 444 -16.37 19.34 7.16
CA GLU A 444 -17.81 19.24 7.29
C GLU A 444 -18.22 17.76 7.36
N ALA A 445 -19.14 17.40 8.28
CA ALA A 445 -19.65 16.04 8.42
C ALA A 445 -20.53 15.62 7.22
N GLY A 446 -20.60 14.32 6.93
CA GLY A 446 -21.42 13.77 5.85
C GLY A 446 -21.12 14.37 4.48
N THR A 447 -19.83 14.58 4.18
CA THR A 447 -19.38 15.34 3.01
C THR A 447 -18.33 14.58 2.21
N ASP A 448 -18.57 14.48 0.90
CA ASP A 448 -17.59 13.99 -0.06
C ASP A 448 -16.43 14.97 -0.23
N TYR A 449 -15.21 14.47 -0.06
CA TYR A 449 -13.98 15.19 -0.34
C TYR A 449 -13.14 14.43 -1.38
N TYR A 450 -12.56 15.20 -2.29
CA TYR A 450 -11.55 14.78 -3.23
C TYR A 450 -10.22 15.37 -2.81
N TYR A 451 -9.15 14.59 -2.89
CA TYR A 451 -7.80 15.06 -2.62
C TYR A 451 -6.85 14.68 -3.75
N ARG A 452 -5.80 15.48 -3.93
CA ARG A 452 -4.70 15.18 -4.85
C ARG A 452 -3.38 15.39 -4.15
N VAL A 453 -2.43 14.52 -4.47
CA VAL A 453 -1.07 14.57 -3.97
C VAL A 453 -0.16 14.84 -5.13
N THR A 454 0.67 15.88 -5.03
CA THR A 454 1.70 16.21 -6.03
C THR A 454 3.06 16.18 -5.38
N ASP A 455 3.97 15.35 -5.90
CA ASP A 455 5.33 15.24 -5.40
C ASP A 455 6.27 16.33 -5.97
N ALA A 456 7.54 16.27 -5.58
CA ALA A 456 8.55 17.22 -6.03
C ALA A 456 8.96 17.07 -7.51
N ALA A 457 8.64 15.93 -8.13
CA ALA A 457 8.80 15.69 -9.56
C ALA A 457 7.59 16.17 -10.39
N GLY A 458 6.51 16.59 -9.73
CA GLY A 458 5.27 17.03 -10.37
C GLY A 458 4.33 15.88 -10.72
N THR A 459 4.61 14.64 -10.28
CA THR A 459 3.67 13.53 -10.42
C THR A 459 2.47 13.79 -9.51
N THR A 460 1.27 13.66 -10.07
CA THR A 460 0.02 13.86 -9.34
C THR A 460 -0.82 12.59 -9.33
N LYS A 461 -1.32 12.18 -8.16
CA LYS A 461 -2.35 11.14 -8.00
C LYS A 461 -3.52 11.72 -7.20
N THR A 462 -4.72 11.22 -7.43
CA THR A 462 -5.97 11.69 -6.80
C THR A 462 -6.64 10.57 -6.03
N GLY A 463 -7.33 10.90 -4.95
CA GLY A 463 -8.25 10.02 -4.26
C GLY A 463 -9.45 10.76 -3.71
N GLN A 464 -10.33 10.05 -3.00
CA GLN A 464 -11.54 10.58 -2.39
C GLN A 464 -11.83 9.89 -1.05
N PHE A 465 -12.66 10.54 -0.24
CA PHE A 465 -13.22 9.99 1.01
C PHE A 465 -14.52 10.74 1.37
N GLU A 466 -15.33 10.13 2.23
CA GLU A 466 -16.54 10.75 2.79
C GLU A 466 -16.39 10.86 4.32
N THR A 467 -16.57 12.07 4.87
CA THR A 467 -16.63 12.24 6.33
C THR A 467 -17.91 11.65 6.89
N ALA A 468 -17.82 11.05 8.08
CA ALA A 468 -18.97 10.39 8.69
C ALA A 468 -20.14 11.39 8.95
N ALA A 469 -21.38 10.91 8.81
CA ALA A 469 -22.57 11.71 9.08
C ALA A 469 -22.65 12.13 10.56
N ALA A 470 -23.31 13.27 10.83
CA ALA A 470 -23.48 13.79 12.18
C ALA A 470 -24.42 12.90 13.02
N LEU A 471 -24.15 12.78 14.32
CA LEU A 471 -25.02 12.02 15.24
C LEU A 471 -26.48 12.50 15.15
N GLY A 472 -27.41 11.57 15.06
CA GLY A 472 -28.84 11.84 14.90
C GLY A 472 -29.32 11.81 13.44
N GLU A 473 -28.41 11.73 12.47
CA GLU A 473 -28.74 11.53 11.05
C GLU A 473 -28.72 10.04 10.69
N GLN A 474 -29.67 9.59 9.88
CA GLN A 474 -29.68 8.25 9.29
C GLN A 474 -29.56 8.40 7.78
N THR A 475 -28.36 8.15 7.27
CA THR A 475 -28.01 8.26 5.84
C THR A 475 -27.73 6.89 5.23
N GLY A 476 -27.75 5.83 6.03
CA GLY A 476 -27.25 4.51 5.65
C GLY A 476 -25.73 4.47 5.72
N LEU A 477 -25.17 3.27 5.53
CA LEU A 477 -23.73 3.06 5.52
C LEU A 477 -23.38 1.85 4.68
N ARG A 478 -22.40 2.00 3.78
CA ARG A 478 -21.80 0.87 3.07
C ARG A 478 -20.31 0.79 3.33
N PHE A 479 -19.80 -0.36 3.73
CA PHE A 479 -18.37 -0.58 3.95
C PHE A 479 -17.94 -2.00 3.56
N GLY A 480 -16.64 -2.18 3.36
CA GLY A 480 -16.02 -3.47 3.04
C GLY A 480 -15.05 -3.93 4.11
N VAL A 481 -14.83 -5.24 4.23
CA VAL A 481 -13.86 -5.86 5.15
C VAL A 481 -13.21 -7.07 4.50
N SER A 482 -11.90 -7.21 4.68
CA SER A 482 -11.15 -8.44 4.41
C SER A 482 -9.80 -8.45 5.13
N GLY A 483 -9.22 -9.65 5.30
CA GLY A 483 -7.85 -9.85 5.76
C GLY A 483 -7.05 -10.78 4.83
N ASP A 484 -5.83 -11.10 5.25
CA ASP A 484 -5.03 -12.23 4.77
C ASP A 484 -4.62 -12.18 3.28
N TRP A 485 -3.47 -11.55 3.00
CA TRP A 485 -2.84 -11.62 1.68
C TRP A 485 -1.31 -11.63 1.71
N ARG A 486 -0.73 -12.47 0.86
CA ARG A 486 0.73 -12.59 0.72
C ARG A 486 1.27 -11.80 -0.47
N GLY A 487 2.41 -11.13 -0.27
CA GLY A 487 3.02 -10.24 -1.27
C GLY A 487 3.35 -10.92 -2.61
N GLU A 488 3.75 -12.19 -2.62
CA GLU A 488 4.05 -12.94 -3.84
C GLU A 488 2.81 -13.35 -4.65
N LEU A 489 1.61 -13.17 -4.10
CA LEU A 489 0.32 -13.39 -4.79
C LEU A 489 -0.29 -12.10 -5.34
N SER A 490 0.34 -10.93 -5.11
CA SER A 490 -0.07 -9.66 -5.73
C SER A 490 0.02 -9.73 -7.27
N PRO A 491 -0.87 -9.06 -8.02
CA PRO A 491 -2.06 -8.30 -7.59
C PRO A 491 -3.23 -9.19 -7.15
N TYR A 492 -4.24 -8.57 -6.54
CA TYR A 492 -5.34 -9.28 -5.87
C TYR A 492 -6.69 -9.13 -6.61
N PRO A 493 -6.99 -9.97 -7.62
CA PRO A 493 -8.26 -9.90 -8.35
C PRO A 493 -9.50 -10.12 -7.46
N ALA A 494 -9.35 -10.74 -6.29
CA ALA A 494 -10.43 -10.97 -5.34
C ALA A 494 -11.13 -9.69 -4.87
N ILE A 495 -10.40 -8.56 -4.81
CA ILE A 495 -10.93 -7.24 -4.39
C ILE A 495 -11.12 -6.27 -5.57
N SER A 496 -10.90 -6.71 -6.81
CA SER A 496 -10.89 -5.84 -8.01
C SER A 496 -12.21 -5.13 -8.33
N ASN A 497 -13.30 -5.44 -7.62
CA ASN A 497 -14.58 -4.76 -7.74
C ASN A 497 -14.89 -3.80 -6.58
N ALA A 498 -14.11 -3.82 -5.49
CA ALA A 498 -14.39 -3.09 -4.26
C ALA A 498 -14.32 -1.56 -4.46
N ASP A 499 -13.36 -1.09 -5.25
CA ASP A 499 -13.16 0.31 -5.65
C ASP A 499 -14.40 0.95 -6.30
N ARG A 500 -15.30 0.12 -6.84
CA ARG A 500 -16.52 0.53 -7.56
C ARG A 500 -17.80 0.29 -6.76
N GLN A 501 -17.72 -0.11 -5.49
CA GLN A 501 -18.90 -0.39 -4.65
C GLN A 501 -19.41 0.82 -3.86
N ASP A 502 -18.80 1.99 -3.99
CA ASP A 502 -19.23 3.22 -3.29
C ASP A 502 -19.20 3.00 -1.77
N LEU A 503 -18.03 2.56 -1.27
CA LEU A 503 -17.81 2.24 0.13
C LEU A 503 -17.35 3.51 0.88
N ALA A 504 -17.93 3.77 2.04
CA ALA A 504 -17.47 4.83 2.95
C ALA A 504 -16.07 4.52 3.48
N PHE A 505 -15.81 3.25 3.81
CA PHE A 505 -14.49 2.75 4.19
C PHE A 505 -14.32 1.26 3.86
N PHE A 506 -13.06 0.81 3.83
CA PHE A 506 -12.67 -0.59 3.74
C PHE A 506 -11.75 -0.94 4.92
N VAL A 507 -12.01 -2.05 5.60
CA VAL A 507 -11.20 -2.52 6.71
C VAL A 507 -10.17 -3.53 6.21
N GLU A 508 -8.89 -3.22 6.44
CA GLU A 508 -7.75 -4.14 6.29
C GLU A 508 -7.52 -4.85 7.63
N HIS A 509 -7.93 -6.11 7.68
CA HIS A 509 -8.21 -6.85 8.91
C HIS A 509 -7.03 -7.76 9.31
N GLY A 510 -5.81 -7.22 9.34
CA GLY A 510 -4.60 -7.98 9.67
C GLY A 510 -4.07 -8.86 8.53
N ASP A 511 -2.89 -9.45 8.73
CA ASP A 511 -2.22 -10.33 7.78
C ASP A 511 -1.96 -9.69 6.40
N THR A 512 -1.53 -8.44 6.44
CA THR A 512 -1.45 -7.54 5.29
C THR A 512 -0.12 -7.62 4.54
N ILE A 513 0.86 -8.36 5.05
CA ILE A 513 2.21 -8.45 4.44
C ILE A 513 2.89 -9.82 4.50
N TYR A 514 2.54 -10.68 5.47
CA TYR A 514 3.27 -11.93 5.75
C TYR A 514 4.78 -11.70 5.82
N ALA A 515 5.20 -10.97 6.87
CA ALA A 515 6.59 -10.63 7.16
C ALA A 515 7.49 -11.87 7.29
N ASP A 516 6.93 -13.00 7.68
CA ASP A 516 7.55 -14.29 7.94
C ASP A 516 7.33 -15.33 6.82
N PHE A 517 7.01 -14.85 5.61
CA PHE A 517 7.01 -15.66 4.40
C PHE A 517 7.92 -15.03 3.33
N PRO A 518 8.70 -15.79 2.55
CA PRO A 518 9.49 -15.22 1.47
C PRO A 518 8.62 -14.63 0.35
N SER A 519 8.97 -13.44 -0.14
CA SER A 519 8.33 -12.84 -1.32
C SER A 519 9.38 -12.22 -2.27
N PRO A 520 9.03 -11.84 -3.50
CA PRO A 520 9.96 -11.21 -4.44
C PRO A 520 10.73 -10.01 -3.86
N ALA A 521 10.08 -9.13 -3.09
CA ALA A 521 10.72 -7.99 -2.46
C ALA A 521 11.67 -8.36 -1.32
N VAL A 522 11.32 -9.40 -0.55
CA VAL A 522 12.08 -9.86 0.63
C VAL A 522 12.20 -11.39 0.56
N PRO A 523 13.23 -11.91 -0.16
CA PRO A 523 13.37 -13.34 -0.47
C PRO A 523 14.01 -14.13 0.70
N GLN A 524 13.51 -13.91 1.91
CA GLN A 524 13.96 -14.56 3.14
C GLN A 524 12.75 -14.98 3.99
N PRO A 525 12.90 -16.01 4.85
CA PRO A 525 11.78 -16.54 5.61
C PRO A 525 11.26 -15.62 6.73
N GLN A 526 11.96 -14.53 7.04
CA GLN A 526 11.54 -13.56 8.06
C GLN A 526 12.13 -12.20 7.73
N ALA A 527 11.28 -11.19 7.59
CA ALA A 527 11.66 -9.79 7.61
C ALA A 527 12.22 -9.46 8.99
N THR A 528 13.43 -8.92 9.05
CA THR A 528 14.08 -8.63 10.33
C THR A 528 14.33 -7.15 10.49
N THR A 529 14.82 -6.48 9.45
CA THR A 529 15.12 -5.05 9.49
C THR A 529 13.89 -4.21 9.16
N LEU A 530 13.86 -2.97 9.65
CA LEU A 530 12.83 -2.01 9.26
C LEU A 530 12.74 -1.81 7.72
N GLU A 531 13.86 -1.92 7.01
CA GLU A 531 13.88 -1.86 5.54
C GLU A 531 13.17 -3.06 4.90
N ASP A 532 13.33 -4.27 5.48
CA ASP A 532 12.60 -5.47 5.05
C ASP A 532 11.08 -5.27 5.20
N TYR A 533 10.62 -4.79 6.37
CA TYR A 533 9.20 -4.55 6.61
C TYR A 533 8.61 -3.49 5.67
N ARG A 534 9.35 -2.40 5.42
CA ARG A 534 8.93 -1.37 4.46
C ARG A 534 8.86 -1.92 3.03
N ALA A 535 9.82 -2.75 2.64
CA ALA A 535 9.80 -3.42 1.34
C ALA A 535 8.60 -4.36 1.19
N LYS A 536 8.23 -5.10 2.25
CA LYS A 536 7.03 -5.94 2.31
C LYS A 536 5.74 -5.14 2.12
N HIS A 537 5.54 -4.05 2.85
CA HIS A 537 4.37 -3.19 2.64
C HIS A 537 4.38 -2.55 1.25
N SER A 538 5.53 -2.07 0.78
CA SER A 538 5.64 -1.47 -0.55
C SER A 538 5.28 -2.48 -1.65
N GLU A 539 5.67 -3.75 -1.53
CA GLU A 539 5.34 -4.81 -2.50
C GLU A 539 3.83 -4.97 -2.68
N VAL A 540 3.09 -5.07 -1.56
CA VAL A 540 1.64 -5.29 -1.54
C VAL A 540 0.87 -4.13 -2.20
N TYR A 541 1.36 -2.90 -2.02
CA TYR A 541 0.72 -1.69 -2.54
C TYR A 541 1.34 -1.19 -3.85
N SER A 542 2.20 -1.98 -4.51
CA SER A 542 2.81 -1.59 -5.78
C SER A 542 2.16 -2.30 -6.97
N ASP A 543 2.31 -1.70 -8.14
CA ASP A 543 1.95 -2.36 -9.40
C ASP A 543 2.72 -3.66 -9.59
N ARG A 544 2.01 -4.72 -10.01
CA ARG A 544 2.62 -5.94 -10.53
C ARG A 544 1.80 -6.46 -11.71
N PHE A 545 2.48 -6.87 -12.78
CA PHE A 545 1.82 -7.27 -14.04
C PHE A 545 0.85 -6.21 -14.60
N GLY A 546 1.10 -4.91 -14.34
CA GLY A 546 0.27 -3.81 -14.84
C GLY A 546 -1.06 -3.62 -14.10
N SER A 547 -1.19 -4.15 -12.88
CA SER A 547 -2.34 -3.94 -12.00
C SER A 547 -1.90 -3.64 -10.57
N ASN A 548 -2.64 -2.76 -9.89
CA ASN A 548 -2.48 -2.45 -8.47
C ASN A 548 -3.85 -2.28 -7.78
N THR A 549 -4.50 -3.40 -7.49
CA THR A 549 -5.88 -3.41 -6.96
C THR A 549 -6.01 -2.71 -5.60
N TRP A 550 -4.96 -2.73 -4.77
CA TRP A 550 -4.96 -1.99 -3.51
C TRP A 550 -4.83 -0.49 -3.72
N ALA A 551 -3.94 -0.02 -4.60
CA ALA A 551 -3.86 1.43 -4.86
C ALA A 551 -5.16 1.98 -5.44
N ASP A 552 -5.85 1.21 -6.30
CA ASP A 552 -7.16 1.58 -6.83
C ASP A 552 -8.20 1.72 -5.71
N LEU A 553 -8.30 0.71 -4.84
CA LEU A 553 -9.22 0.73 -3.69
C LEU A 553 -8.88 1.84 -2.69
N ARG A 554 -7.61 2.01 -2.32
CA ARG A 554 -7.12 3.03 -1.37
C ARG A 554 -7.32 4.47 -1.87
N ALA A 555 -7.35 4.67 -3.18
CA ALA A 555 -7.67 5.96 -3.78
C ALA A 555 -9.18 6.24 -3.81
N ALA A 556 -10.01 5.19 -3.95
CA ALA A 556 -11.46 5.32 -4.06
C ALA A 556 -12.19 5.34 -2.71
N THR A 557 -11.58 4.80 -1.65
CA THR A 557 -12.22 4.49 -0.37
C THR A 557 -11.25 4.72 0.80
N ALA A 558 -11.77 5.21 1.93
CA ALA A 558 -10.98 5.36 3.16
C ALA A 558 -10.61 4.00 3.78
N ILE A 559 -9.42 3.88 4.36
CA ILE A 559 -8.91 2.62 4.95
C ILE A 559 -8.90 2.67 6.46
N TYR A 560 -9.47 1.64 7.09
CA TYR A 560 -9.29 1.34 8.50
C TYR A 560 -8.42 0.10 8.61
N ALA A 561 -7.26 0.19 9.27
CA ALA A 561 -6.31 -0.92 9.34
C ALA A 561 -6.03 -1.30 10.79
N THR A 562 -5.91 -2.60 11.04
CA THR A 562 -5.35 -3.17 12.27
C THR A 562 -4.37 -4.29 11.92
N ILE A 563 -3.63 -4.76 12.92
CA ILE A 563 -2.69 -5.88 12.76
C ILE A 563 -3.37 -7.20 13.10
N ASP A 564 -2.83 -8.29 12.55
CA ASP A 564 -2.84 -9.60 13.17
C ASP A 564 -1.38 -10.05 13.40
N ASP A 565 -1.04 -11.34 13.30
CA ASP A 565 0.30 -11.81 13.65
C ASP A 565 1.33 -11.67 12.53
N HIS A 566 0.92 -11.87 11.29
CA HIS A 566 1.82 -11.89 10.14
C HIS A 566 2.37 -10.50 9.76
N GLU A 567 1.94 -9.43 10.44
CA GLU A 567 2.66 -8.15 10.49
C GLU A 567 4.02 -8.24 11.19
N VAL A 568 4.26 -9.26 12.01
CA VAL A 568 5.50 -9.47 12.77
C VAL A 568 6.03 -10.88 12.57
N ILE A 569 5.34 -11.89 13.11
CA ILE A 569 5.66 -13.31 13.02
C ILE A 569 4.46 -14.14 13.48
N ASN A 570 4.13 -15.22 12.75
CA ASN A 570 3.01 -16.13 13.04
C ASN A 570 2.85 -16.46 14.54
N ASP A 571 1.62 -16.43 15.04
CA ASP A 571 1.16 -16.75 16.40
C ASP A 571 1.79 -15.93 17.55
N PHE A 572 2.41 -14.76 17.32
CA PHE A 572 3.05 -14.02 18.41
C PHE A 572 2.06 -13.54 19.48
N SER A 573 2.50 -13.40 20.73
CA SER A 573 1.70 -12.83 21.83
C SER A 573 2.44 -11.68 22.50
N GLY A 574 2.03 -10.43 22.25
CA GLY A 574 2.79 -9.25 22.71
C GLY A 574 3.00 -9.19 24.23
N GLY A 575 2.06 -9.71 25.02
CA GLY A 575 2.13 -9.77 26.49
C GLY A 575 2.95 -10.93 27.06
N GLU A 576 3.56 -11.79 26.24
CA GLU A 576 4.47 -12.83 26.71
C GLU A 576 5.93 -12.34 26.82
N LEU A 577 6.78 -13.10 27.53
CA LEU A 577 8.20 -12.79 27.57
C LEU A 577 8.88 -13.23 26.28
N THR A 578 9.74 -12.39 25.69
CA THR A 578 10.53 -12.68 24.49
C THR A 578 11.31 -14.00 24.57
N GLY A 579 11.79 -14.38 25.76
CA GLY A 579 12.47 -15.66 25.97
C GLY A 579 11.59 -16.92 25.88
N SER A 580 10.26 -16.75 25.80
CA SER A 580 9.28 -17.83 25.63
C SER A 580 9.10 -18.22 24.17
N ASP A 581 9.34 -17.27 23.24
CA ASP A 581 9.38 -17.51 21.81
C ASP A 581 10.83 -17.49 21.28
N PRO A 582 11.46 -18.66 21.03
CA PRO A 582 12.83 -18.70 20.54
C PRO A 582 13.01 -18.08 19.15
N ARG A 583 11.94 -17.93 18.36
CA ARG A 583 12.00 -17.34 17.00
C ARG A 583 12.40 -15.87 17.06
N LEU A 584 11.89 -15.13 18.05
CA LEU A 584 12.24 -13.72 18.27
C LEU A 584 13.72 -13.55 18.59
N LEU A 585 14.27 -14.39 19.48
CA LEU A 585 15.70 -14.36 19.82
C LEU A 585 16.61 -14.90 18.70
N GLU A 586 16.08 -15.70 17.79
CA GLU A 586 16.79 -16.10 16.57
C GLU A 586 16.91 -14.93 15.59
N ALA A 587 15.82 -14.17 15.38
CA ALA A 587 15.82 -12.95 14.58
C ALA A 587 16.70 -11.86 15.22
N PHE A 588 16.63 -11.69 16.55
CA PHE A 588 17.37 -10.68 17.31
C PHE A 588 18.02 -11.27 18.58
N PRO A 589 19.23 -11.86 18.47
CA PRO A 589 19.94 -12.42 19.63
C PRO A 589 20.35 -11.42 20.72
N GLY A 590 20.18 -10.13 20.46
CA GLY A 590 20.50 -9.03 21.38
C GLY A 590 19.36 -8.62 22.31
N ASP A 591 18.12 -9.05 22.03
CA ASP A 591 16.95 -8.69 22.82
C ASP A 591 16.99 -9.31 24.23
N ASP A 592 16.38 -8.63 25.22
CA ASP A 592 16.29 -9.16 26.57
C ASP A 592 15.23 -10.28 26.62
N PRO A 593 15.59 -11.53 26.96
CA PRO A 593 14.63 -12.61 27.07
C PRO A 593 13.59 -12.42 28.20
N ASN A 594 13.76 -11.42 29.07
CA ASN A 594 12.81 -11.08 30.13
C ASN A 594 11.99 -9.81 29.84
N ALA A 595 12.19 -9.17 28.69
CA ALA A 595 11.28 -8.14 28.19
C ALA A 595 10.04 -8.78 27.58
N LEU A 596 8.98 -7.98 27.38
CA LEU A 596 7.79 -8.43 26.67
C LEU A 596 8.06 -8.52 25.16
N VAL A 597 7.27 -9.32 24.45
CA VAL A 597 7.38 -9.44 22.98
C VAL A 597 7.08 -8.12 22.29
N ASN A 598 6.15 -7.34 22.82
CA ASN A 598 5.87 -6.00 22.33
C ASN A 598 6.97 -4.96 22.61
N ASP A 599 8.01 -5.31 23.39
CA ASP A 599 9.25 -4.54 23.50
C ASP A 599 10.38 -5.05 22.56
N SER A 600 10.12 -6.13 21.81
CA SER A 600 11.16 -6.77 20.99
C SER A 600 11.52 -5.95 19.75
N SER A 601 12.75 -6.10 19.28
CA SER A 601 13.22 -5.40 18.08
C SER A 601 12.42 -5.79 16.84
N LEU A 602 11.92 -7.04 16.78
CA LEU A 602 11.13 -7.53 15.65
C LEU A 602 9.75 -6.86 15.60
N PHE A 603 9.05 -6.84 16.74
CA PHE A 603 7.75 -6.17 16.88
C PHE A 603 7.83 -4.67 16.58
N GLU A 604 8.83 -3.99 17.15
CA GLU A 604 9.03 -2.56 16.94
C GLU A 604 9.27 -2.20 15.46
N ASN A 605 10.07 -3.00 14.75
CA ASN A 605 10.28 -2.78 13.31
C ASN A 605 9.00 -3.01 12.50
N GLY A 606 8.25 -4.07 12.81
CA GLY A 606 6.99 -4.40 12.12
C GLY A 606 5.94 -3.31 12.32
N LEU A 607 5.68 -2.92 13.56
CA LEU A 607 4.64 -1.93 13.87
C LEU A 607 5.01 -0.50 13.50
N GLN A 608 6.31 -0.16 13.52
CA GLN A 608 6.74 1.10 12.92
C GLN A 608 6.41 1.13 11.42
N ALA A 609 6.74 0.08 10.67
CA ALA A 609 6.44 0.03 9.24
C ALA A 609 4.92 0.01 8.98
N PHE A 610 4.14 -0.73 9.78
CA PHE A 610 2.69 -0.76 9.70
C PHE A 610 2.06 0.63 9.88
N GLN A 611 2.48 1.39 10.90
CA GLN A 611 2.02 2.77 11.11
C GLN A 611 2.47 3.70 9.96
N GLU A 612 3.66 3.49 9.41
CA GLU A 612 4.17 4.28 8.29
C GLU A 612 3.40 4.03 6.99
N TYR A 613 2.96 2.80 6.70
CA TYR A 613 2.37 2.38 5.41
C TYR A 613 0.84 2.34 5.38
N ASN A 614 0.18 2.59 6.51
CA ASN A 614 -1.27 2.69 6.62
C ASN A 614 -1.69 4.12 6.98
N PRO A 615 -2.80 4.64 6.43
CA PRO A 615 -3.29 5.99 6.69
C PRO A 615 -4.00 6.09 8.06
N ILE A 616 -3.29 5.71 9.13
CA ILE A 616 -3.77 5.73 10.51
C ILE A 616 -3.07 6.81 11.33
N ARG A 617 -3.70 7.28 12.41
CA ARG A 617 -3.08 8.16 13.41
C ARG A 617 -2.04 7.43 14.23
N ASP A 618 -0.98 8.14 14.56
CA ASP A 618 0.12 7.65 15.39
C ASP A 618 -0.18 7.93 16.87
N GLU A 619 -1.10 7.15 17.45
CA GLU A 619 -1.49 7.24 18.85
C GLU A 619 -0.75 6.24 19.75
N PHE A 620 -0.56 6.63 21.01
CA PHE A 620 0.11 5.82 22.03
C PHE A 620 -0.68 5.88 23.34
N TYR A 621 -0.74 4.76 24.05
CA TYR A 621 -1.18 4.73 25.43
C TYR A 621 -0.21 5.51 26.31
N GLY A 622 -0.73 6.15 27.36
CA GLY A 622 0.09 6.78 28.38
C GLY A 622 0.66 5.77 29.38
N GLU A 623 0.98 6.26 30.58
CA GLU A 623 1.36 5.43 31.72
C GLU A 623 0.12 4.70 32.28
N THR A 624 -0.19 3.52 31.77
CA THR A 624 -1.38 2.73 32.15
C THR A 624 -1.22 1.97 33.48
N GLY A 625 0.03 1.76 33.91
CA GLY A 625 0.35 0.95 35.10
C GLY A 625 0.39 -0.56 34.86
N ASP A 626 0.18 -1.00 33.62
CA ASP A 626 0.47 -2.37 33.13
C ASP A 626 1.58 -2.27 32.09
N ASP A 627 2.69 -2.99 32.33
CA ASP A 627 3.85 -2.99 31.43
C ASP A 627 3.48 -3.45 30.01
N ARG A 628 2.39 -4.22 29.84
CA ARG A 628 1.90 -4.63 28.52
C ARG A 628 1.42 -3.47 27.66
N THR A 629 0.85 -2.42 28.27
CA THR A 629 0.18 -1.34 27.53
C THR A 629 0.80 0.03 27.77
N ALA A 630 1.69 0.17 28.75
CA ALA A 630 2.25 1.47 29.11
C ALA A 630 3.22 1.99 28.03
N ASN A 631 2.93 3.16 27.46
CA ASN A 631 3.71 3.78 26.37
C ASN A 631 3.70 3.00 25.05
N GLU A 632 2.79 2.04 24.90
CA GLU A 632 2.65 1.25 23.68
C GLU A 632 1.77 1.94 22.64
N ARG A 633 1.91 1.53 21.38
CA ARG A 633 1.04 2.00 20.28
C ARG A 633 -0.42 1.69 20.59
N LYS A 634 -1.30 2.69 20.46
CA LYS A 634 -2.74 2.53 20.66
C LYS A 634 -3.41 2.30 19.30
N LEU A 635 -3.56 1.03 18.92
CA LEU A 635 -4.23 0.63 17.67
C LEU A 635 -5.76 0.51 17.78
N TYR A 636 -6.33 0.70 18.97
CA TYR A 636 -7.78 0.78 19.18
C TYR A 636 -8.39 2.07 18.62
N ARG A 637 -9.53 1.96 17.91
CA ARG A 637 -10.31 3.12 17.40
C ARG A 637 -11.80 2.88 17.53
N ALA A 638 -12.54 3.93 17.87
CA ALA A 638 -14.00 3.96 17.81
C ALA A 638 -14.46 5.10 16.90
N SER A 639 -15.48 4.86 16.08
CA SER A 639 -16.05 5.86 15.16
C SER A 639 -17.54 5.67 14.98
N THR A 640 -18.26 6.76 14.75
CA THR A 640 -19.72 6.77 14.56
C THR A 640 -20.09 7.31 13.20
N PHE A 641 -21.04 6.66 12.53
CA PHE A 641 -21.59 7.04 11.23
C PHE A 641 -23.06 7.39 11.41
N GLY A 642 -23.32 8.66 11.73
CA GLY A 642 -24.64 9.11 12.11
C GLY A 642 -25.23 8.29 13.27
N SER A 643 -26.51 7.97 13.16
CA SER A 643 -27.22 7.01 14.01
C SER A 643 -27.32 5.62 13.38
N ASP A 644 -26.72 5.41 12.20
CA ASP A 644 -26.76 4.13 11.49
C ASP A 644 -25.85 3.10 12.15
N ALA A 645 -24.59 3.46 12.41
CA ALA A 645 -23.59 2.52 12.91
C ALA A 645 -22.49 3.15 13.79
N ALA A 646 -21.90 2.31 14.65
CA ALA A 646 -20.63 2.55 15.30
C ALA A 646 -19.67 1.40 15.00
N THR A 647 -18.40 1.71 14.79
CA THR A 647 -17.34 0.74 14.51
C THR A 647 -16.27 0.81 15.60
N PHE A 648 -15.78 -0.35 16.04
CA PHE A 648 -14.72 -0.49 17.03
C PHE A 648 -13.62 -1.38 16.42
N VAL A 649 -12.47 -0.80 16.10
CA VAL A 649 -11.31 -1.52 15.55
C VAL A 649 -10.39 -1.91 16.68
N LEU A 650 -10.17 -3.21 16.87
CA LEU A 650 -9.38 -3.76 17.98
C LEU A 650 -7.97 -4.18 17.54
N ASP A 651 -7.06 -4.23 18.51
CA ASP A 651 -5.76 -4.90 18.44
C ASP A 651 -5.72 -6.05 19.43
N THR A 652 -5.60 -7.25 18.91
CA THR A 652 -5.68 -8.49 19.67
C THR A 652 -4.32 -9.15 19.88
N ARG A 653 -3.25 -8.66 19.24
CA ARG A 653 -1.92 -9.28 19.29
C ARG A 653 -0.96 -8.56 20.22
N SER A 654 -0.98 -7.23 20.24
CA SER A 654 0.04 -6.43 20.96
C SER A 654 0.04 -6.65 22.46
N PHE A 655 -1.08 -7.09 23.05
CA PHE A 655 -1.25 -7.13 24.51
C PHE A 655 -1.65 -8.50 25.07
N ARG A 656 -1.98 -9.47 24.22
CA ARG A 656 -2.45 -10.79 24.69
C ARG A 656 -1.35 -11.56 25.41
N ASP A 657 -1.75 -12.27 26.46
CA ASP A 657 -0.89 -13.24 27.15
C ASP A 657 -0.65 -14.48 26.29
N ALA A 658 0.46 -15.19 26.51
CA ALA A 658 0.84 -16.42 25.78
C ALA A 658 -0.30 -17.46 25.68
N PRO A 659 -0.44 -18.19 24.55
CA PRO A 659 -1.52 -19.16 24.30
C PRO A 659 -1.48 -20.36 25.26
N LEU A 660 -2.61 -21.08 25.36
CA LEU A 660 -2.65 -22.35 26.09
C LEU A 660 -1.94 -23.47 25.32
N VAL A 661 -1.59 -24.54 26.03
CA VAL A 661 -1.15 -25.77 25.38
C VAL A 661 -2.34 -26.42 24.67
N ALA A 662 -2.25 -26.50 23.34
CA ALA A 662 -3.27 -27.11 22.49
C ALA A 662 -3.66 -28.52 22.98
N PRO A 663 -4.97 -28.85 23.02
CA PRO A 663 -5.43 -30.17 23.42
C PRO A 663 -5.23 -31.19 22.30
N ASP A 664 -4.97 -32.46 22.66
CA ASP A 664 -5.23 -33.58 21.75
C ASP A 664 -6.75 -33.73 21.62
N THR A 665 -7.29 -33.37 20.46
CA THR A 665 -8.74 -33.36 20.17
C THR A 665 -9.36 -34.76 20.16
N THR A 666 -8.56 -35.83 20.25
CA THR A 666 -9.04 -37.20 20.42
C THR A 666 -9.06 -37.66 21.88
N ASN A 667 -8.51 -36.85 22.80
CA ASN A 667 -8.42 -37.15 24.23
C ASN A 667 -9.34 -36.25 25.07
N PRO A 668 -10.47 -36.80 25.59
CA PRO A 668 -11.41 -36.03 26.41
C PRO A 668 -10.81 -35.41 27.68
N VAL A 669 -9.71 -35.97 28.21
CA VAL A 669 -9.04 -35.41 29.39
C VAL A 669 -8.27 -34.14 29.04
N ASP A 670 -7.61 -34.11 27.87
CA ASP A 670 -6.88 -32.93 27.41
C ASP A 670 -7.83 -31.82 26.98
N ILE A 671 -8.93 -32.16 26.31
CA ILE A 671 -10.03 -31.22 26.02
C ILE A 671 -10.59 -30.62 27.33
N GLY A 672 -10.88 -31.47 28.32
CA GLY A 672 -11.38 -31.01 29.61
C GLY A 672 -10.41 -30.08 30.35
N ARG A 673 -9.09 -30.31 30.22
CA ARG A 673 -8.04 -29.41 30.72
C ARG A 673 -8.13 -28.06 30.01
N PHE A 674 -8.07 -28.05 28.68
CA PHE A 674 -8.11 -26.83 27.86
C PHE A 674 -9.34 -25.97 28.18
N LEU A 675 -10.54 -26.56 28.15
CA LEU A 675 -11.79 -25.86 28.46
C LEU A 675 -11.79 -25.27 29.88
N THR A 676 -11.18 -25.97 30.85
CA THR A 676 -11.08 -25.47 32.22
C THR A 676 -10.08 -24.33 32.34
N GLU A 677 -8.90 -24.47 31.75
CA GLU A 677 -7.84 -23.45 31.79
C GLU A 677 -8.30 -22.17 31.07
N SER A 678 -8.87 -22.29 29.88
CA SER A 678 -9.39 -21.17 29.07
C SER A 678 -10.48 -20.38 29.81
N ALA A 679 -11.37 -21.06 30.52
CA ALA A 679 -12.48 -20.40 31.25
C ALA A 679 -12.09 -19.83 32.63
N THR A 680 -10.94 -20.19 33.20
CA THR A 680 -10.63 -19.88 34.62
C THR A 680 -9.30 -19.17 34.87
N LEU A 681 -8.33 -19.26 33.95
CA LEU A 681 -7.08 -18.52 34.08
C LEU A 681 -7.28 -17.05 33.73
N ASP A 682 -6.59 -16.18 34.48
CA ASP A 682 -6.58 -14.73 34.25
C ASP A 682 -5.47 -14.41 33.24
N ARG A 683 -5.82 -14.49 31.95
CA ARG A 683 -4.94 -14.24 30.80
C ARG A 683 -5.63 -13.23 29.88
N PRO A 684 -5.22 -11.95 29.90
CA PRO A 684 -5.77 -10.95 29.02
C PRO A 684 -5.54 -11.28 27.55
N PHE A 685 -6.51 -10.98 26.70
CA PHE A 685 -6.42 -11.00 25.25
C PHE A 685 -6.29 -9.57 24.72
N LEU A 686 -7.20 -8.66 25.08
CA LEU A 686 -7.17 -7.28 24.60
C LEU A 686 -6.24 -6.36 25.41
N GLY A 687 -5.88 -6.77 26.63
CA GLY A 687 -5.28 -5.87 27.62
C GLY A 687 -6.34 -4.97 28.29
N ALA A 688 -6.14 -4.67 29.57
CA ALA A 688 -7.19 -4.05 30.39
C ALA A 688 -7.65 -2.66 29.88
N PRO A 689 -6.78 -1.73 29.46
CA PRO A 689 -7.23 -0.43 28.94
C PRO A 689 -8.13 -0.54 27.71
N GLN A 690 -7.76 -1.37 26.72
CA GLN A 690 -8.56 -1.55 25.51
C GLN A 690 -9.90 -2.24 25.79
N LEU A 691 -9.93 -3.25 26.67
CA LEU A 691 -11.17 -3.91 27.07
C LEU A 691 -12.15 -2.92 27.71
N GLU A 692 -11.66 -2.00 28.55
CA GLU A 692 -12.49 -0.98 29.18
C GLU A 692 -12.93 0.11 28.18
N ASP A 693 -12.05 0.53 27.25
CA ASP A 693 -12.41 1.44 26.14
C ASP A 693 -13.55 0.82 25.31
N LEU A 694 -13.45 -0.45 24.90
CA LEU A 694 -14.48 -1.16 24.13
C LEU A 694 -15.83 -1.19 24.87
N LYS A 695 -15.83 -1.55 26.15
CA LYS A 695 -17.06 -1.59 26.97
C LYS A 695 -17.71 -0.22 27.09
N ALA A 696 -16.89 0.82 27.31
CA ALA A 696 -17.37 2.19 27.45
C ALA A 696 -17.97 2.70 26.13
N ASP A 697 -17.31 2.45 25.00
CA ASP A 697 -17.76 2.94 23.70
C ASP A 697 -18.98 2.16 23.17
N LEU A 698 -19.10 0.86 23.46
CA LEU A 698 -20.32 0.08 23.19
C LEU A 698 -21.53 0.63 23.96
N LEU A 699 -21.36 0.94 25.25
CA LEU A 699 -22.41 1.58 26.06
C LEU A 699 -22.76 2.96 25.52
N LEU A 700 -21.76 3.76 25.17
CA LEU A 700 -21.96 5.08 24.60
C LEU A 700 -22.74 5.03 23.28
N ALA A 701 -22.41 4.07 22.40
CA ALA A 701 -23.14 3.87 21.15
C ALA A 701 -24.61 3.48 21.39
N GLN A 702 -24.87 2.58 22.35
CA GLN A 702 -26.23 2.22 22.77
C GLN A 702 -26.98 3.43 23.33
N ASP A 703 -26.36 4.19 24.24
CA ASP A 703 -26.95 5.38 24.86
C ASP A 703 -27.26 6.51 23.86
N ASN A 704 -26.46 6.61 22.80
CA ASN A 704 -26.67 7.55 21.69
C ASN A 704 -27.75 7.07 20.69
N GLY A 705 -28.32 5.88 20.88
CA GLY A 705 -29.36 5.34 20.02
C GLY A 705 -28.85 4.93 18.64
N ILE A 706 -27.57 4.57 18.53
CA ILE A 706 -26.99 4.06 17.28
C ILE A 706 -27.53 2.65 17.01
N THR A 707 -27.99 2.40 15.79
CA THR A 707 -28.62 1.12 15.43
C THR A 707 -27.61 -0.03 15.54
N TRP A 708 -26.58 -0.05 14.69
CA TRP A 708 -25.64 -1.17 14.54
C TRP A 708 -24.29 -0.92 15.23
N LYS A 709 -23.71 -1.95 15.86
CA LYS A 709 -22.39 -1.88 16.51
C LYS A 709 -21.49 -2.96 15.90
N PHE A 710 -20.47 -2.56 15.15
CA PHE A 710 -19.54 -3.47 14.49
C PHE A 710 -18.21 -3.50 15.25
N VAL A 711 -17.87 -4.65 15.81
CA VAL A 711 -16.60 -4.88 16.49
C VAL A 711 -15.67 -5.63 15.51
N MET A 712 -14.68 -4.91 14.97
CA MET A 712 -13.66 -5.47 14.10
C MET A 712 -12.58 -6.12 14.97
N VAL A 713 -12.49 -7.44 14.95
CA VAL A 713 -11.64 -8.24 15.82
C VAL A 713 -10.79 -9.19 14.98
N PRO A 714 -9.45 -9.06 14.90
CA PRO A 714 -8.62 -9.88 14.00
C PRO A 714 -8.92 -11.37 14.07
N GLU A 715 -8.86 -11.95 15.26
CA GLU A 715 -9.14 -13.38 15.49
C GLU A 715 -10.60 -13.64 15.86
N PRO A 716 -11.19 -14.76 15.39
CA PRO A 716 -12.59 -15.10 15.64
C PRO A 716 -12.97 -15.14 17.13
N ILE A 717 -14.14 -14.56 17.45
CA ILE A 717 -14.75 -14.68 18.79
C ILE A 717 -15.64 -15.93 18.89
N GLN A 718 -16.06 -16.53 17.78
CA GLN A 718 -16.96 -17.68 17.73
C GLN A 718 -16.30 -18.98 18.19
N GLU A 719 -17.13 -19.90 18.69
CA GLU A 719 -16.68 -21.24 19.10
C GLU A 719 -16.99 -22.26 17.98
N LEU A 720 -15.97 -22.64 17.21
CA LEU A 720 -16.06 -23.64 16.14
C LEU A 720 -15.84 -25.08 16.65
N GLY A 721 -15.44 -25.24 17.92
CA GLY A 721 -15.18 -26.53 18.53
C GLY A 721 -13.88 -27.19 18.07
N ILE A 722 -12.99 -26.40 17.46
CA ILE A 722 -11.64 -26.83 17.04
C ILE A 722 -10.57 -26.59 18.11
N TYR A 723 -10.96 -25.94 19.21
CA TYR A 723 -10.12 -25.61 20.36
C TYR A 723 -8.93 -24.74 19.96
N ASN A 724 -9.21 -23.69 19.19
CA ASN A 724 -8.19 -22.76 18.71
C ASN A 724 -7.56 -22.04 19.92
N VAL A 725 -6.28 -22.29 20.15
CA VAL A 725 -5.53 -21.67 21.26
C VAL A 725 -5.18 -20.22 20.99
N ASP A 726 -5.25 -19.81 19.73
CA ASP A 726 -4.82 -18.52 19.21
C ASP A 726 -5.99 -17.53 19.03
N ALA A 727 -7.23 -18.03 19.02
CA ALA A 727 -8.45 -17.22 19.01
C ALA A 727 -9.12 -17.17 20.40
N PHE A 728 -10.26 -16.50 20.54
CA PHE A 728 -10.98 -16.36 21.82
C PHE A 728 -11.41 -17.68 22.47
N GLU A 729 -11.45 -18.81 21.73
CA GLU A 729 -11.60 -20.14 22.33
C GLU A 729 -10.50 -20.46 23.37
N GLY A 730 -9.28 -19.95 23.16
CA GLY A 730 -8.15 -20.03 24.09
C GLY A 730 -8.19 -19.04 25.26
N TYR A 731 -9.11 -18.08 25.22
CA TYR A 731 -9.27 -16.97 26.17
C TYR A 731 -10.74 -16.82 26.61
N ALA A 732 -11.41 -17.95 26.85
CA ALA A 732 -12.86 -18.03 27.05
C ALA A 732 -13.36 -17.20 28.25
N ARG A 733 -12.51 -16.93 29.25
CA ARG A 733 -12.86 -16.04 30.36
C ARG A 733 -13.17 -14.61 29.90
N GLU A 734 -12.27 -14.00 29.12
CA GLU A 734 -12.47 -12.63 28.62
C GLU A 734 -13.53 -12.56 27.54
N ARG A 735 -13.58 -13.58 26.66
CA ARG A 735 -14.71 -13.79 25.74
C ARG A 735 -16.06 -13.73 26.45
N THR A 736 -16.18 -14.49 27.55
CA THR A 736 -17.40 -14.53 28.35
C THR A 736 -17.68 -13.19 29.00
N GLU A 737 -16.65 -12.48 29.47
CA GLU A 737 -16.78 -11.14 30.04
C GLU A 737 -17.37 -10.13 29.05
N ILE A 738 -16.91 -10.14 27.80
CA ILE A 738 -17.39 -9.27 26.72
C ILE A 738 -18.84 -9.58 26.37
N LEU A 739 -19.16 -10.84 26.04
CA LEU A 739 -20.51 -11.24 25.62
C LEU A 739 -21.54 -11.06 26.74
N LYS A 740 -21.14 -11.39 27.98
CA LYS A 740 -21.98 -11.17 29.15
C LYS A 740 -22.21 -9.67 29.40
N PHE A 741 -21.20 -8.83 29.22
CA PHE A 741 -21.37 -7.39 29.37
C PHE A 741 -22.38 -6.83 28.35
N ILE A 742 -22.30 -7.27 27.10
CA ILE A 742 -23.27 -6.89 26.05
C ILE A 742 -24.70 -7.31 26.44
N GLU A 743 -24.87 -8.57 26.88
CA GLU A 743 -26.17 -9.11 27.29
C GLU A 743 -26.73 -8.40 28.54
N GLU A 744 -25.94 -8.26 29.62
CA GLU A 744 -26.41 -7.70 30.89
C GLU A 744 -26.76 -6.21 30.79
N ASN A 745 -26.17 -5.49 29.83
CA ASN A 745 -26.46 -4.08 29.57
C ASN A 745 -27.48 -3.85 28.45
N GLY A 746 -27.99 -4.90 27.81
CA GLY A 746 -28.97 -4.77 26.72
C GLY A 746 -28.45 -3.95 25.55
N ILE A 747 -27.21 -4.22 25.12
CA ILE A 747 -26.62 -3.57 23.94
C ILE A 747 -27.05 -4.38 22.71
N ASP A 748 -27.94 -3.80 21.92
CA ASP A 748 -28.58 -4.47 20.78
C ASP A 748 -27.78 -4.31 19.47
N ASN A 749 -28.00 -5.22 18.52
CA ASN A 749 -27.47 -5.21 17.14
C ASN A 749 -25.93 -5.17 17.08
N VAL A 750 -25.28 -6.02 17.89
CA VAL A 750 -23.82 -6.15 17.89
C VAL A 750 -23.38 -7.23 16.91
N VAL A 751 -22.43 -6.90 16.04
CA VAL A 751 -21.82 -7.79 15.05
C VAL A 751 -20.32 -7.82 15.28
N PHE A 752 -19.76 -9.00 15.51
CA PHE A 752 -18.32 -9.20 15.45
C PHE A 752 -17.92 -9.54 14.01
N ILE A 753 -16.83 -8.94 13.53
CA ILE A 753 -16.28 -9.21 12.19
C ILE A 753 -14.82 -9.63 12.37
N ALA A 754 -14.44 -10.78 11.82
CA ALA A 754 -13.12 -11.38 12.01
C ALA A 754 -12.43 -11.81 10.69
N ALA A 755 -11.16 -12.22 10.76
CA ALA A 755 -10.37 -12.80 9.67
C ALA A 755 -9.56 -14.03 10.16
N ASP A 756 -8.26 -14.13 9.88
CA ASP A 756 -7.28 -15.14 10.33
C ASP A 756 -7.50 -16.55 9.76
N ILE A 757 -8.67 -17.15 9.96
CA ILE A 757 -8.88 -18.57 9.61
C ILE A 757 -9.07 -18.82 8.10
N HIS A 758 -8.98 -17.81 7.22
CA HIS A 758 -9.05 -17.95 5.76
C HIS A 758 -10.36 -18.54 5.20
N GLY A 759 -11.50 -18.26 5.83
CA GLY A 759 -12.81 -18.75 5.36
C GLY A 759 -13.97 -17.97 5.96
N THR A 760 -15.05 -17.83 5.20
CA THR A 760 -16.24 -17.12 5.66
C THR A 760 -17.16 -18.02 6.47
N PHE A 761 -17.47 -17.63 7.71
CA PHE A 761 -18.37 -18.34 8.63
C PHE A 761 -19.24 -17.36 9.39
N VAL A 762 -20.55 -17.59 9.43
CA VAL A 762 -21.51 -16.74 10.13
C VAL A 762 -22.28 -17.52 11.20
N ASN A 763 -22.15 -17.13 12.46
CA ASN A 763 -22.72 -17.86 13.61
C ASN A 763 -23.32 -16.93 14.67
N ASN A 764 -24.38 -17.38 15.34
CA ASN A 764 -24.82 -16.73 16.58
C ASN A 764 -23.80 -16.99 17.69
N LEU A 765 -23.63 -16.02 18.58
CA LEU A 765 -22.73 -16.15 19.71
C LEU A 765 -23.49 -16.55 20.97
N THR A 766 -22.91 -17.50 21.71
CA THR A 766 -23.35 -17.90 23.05
C THR A 766 -22.16 -17.86 24.01
N TYR A 767 -22.44 -17.75 25.31
CA TYR A 767 -21.41 -17.89 26.35
C TYR A 767 -21.84 -18.86 27.45
N THR A 768 -20.90 -19.22 28.34
CA THR A 768 -21.17 -20.02 29.54
C THR A 768 -20.46 -19.42 30.74
N GLU A 769 -21.09 -19.41 31.91
CA GLU A 769 -20.47 -18.90 33.14
C GLU A 769 -19.59 -19.94 33.85
N GLU A 770 -19.80 -21.23 33.54
CA GLU A 770 -19.02 -22.33 34.10
C GLU A 770 -18.79 -23.43 33.07
N VAL A 771 -17.67 -24.15 33.21
CA VAL A 771 -17.28 -25.22 32.27
C VAL A 771 -18.33 -26.33 32.29
N GLY A 772 -18.93 -26.62 31.12
CA GLY A 772 -20.00 -27.61 31.00
C GLY A 772 -21.35 -27.16 31.57
N GLY A 773 -21.48 -25.87 31.90
CA GLY A 773 -22.75 -25.22 32.22
C GLY A 773 -23.65 -25.05 30.99
N PRO A 774 -24.89 -24.57 31.19
CA PRO A 774 -25.78 -24.25 30.09
C PRO A 774 -25.22 -23.08 29.26
N ARG A 775 -25.46 -23.11 27.94
CA ARG A 775 -25.14 -22.01 27.04
C ARG A 775 -26.19 -20.91 27.19
N ILE A 776 -25.76 -19.66 27.23
CA ILE A 776 -26.64 -18.49 27.28
C ILE A 776 -26.65 -17.87 25.88
N ALA A 777 -27.84 -17.80 25.28
CA ALA A 777 -28.05 -17.14 24.00
C ALA A 777 -27.83 -15.64 24.14
N THR A 778 -27.25 -15.03 23.10
CA THR A 778 -27.12 -13.58 22.97
C THR A 778 -27.73 -13.16 21.64
N ASP A 779 -28.12 -11.90 21.52
CA ASP A 779 -28.53 -11.29 20.25
C ASP A 779 -27.32 -10.71 19.49
N VAL A 780 -26.17 -11.39 19.65
CA VAL A 780 -24.89 -11.06 19.01
C VAL A 780 -24.55 -12.19 18.03
N TRP A 781 -24.03 -11.81 16.87
CA TRP A 781 -23.52 -12.76 15.89
C TRP A 781 -22.17 -12.31 15.36
N GLU A 782 -21.43 -13.26 14.79
CA GLU A 782 -20.15 -13.02 14.14
C GLU A 782 -20.21 -13.42 12.67
N ILE A 783 -19.48 -12.69 11.83
CA ILE A 783 -18.98 -13.15 10.55
C ILE A 783 -17.44 -13.13 10.54
N THR A 784 -16.80 -14.28 10.37
CA THR A 784 -15.39 -14.32 9.95
C THR A 784 -15.35 -14.18 8.43
N THR A 785 -14.40 -13.42 7.90
CA THR A 785 -14.21 -13.17 6.48
C THR A 785 -13.16 -14.10 5.89
N GLY A 786 -13.21 -14.32 4.57
CA GLY A 786 -12.19 -15.11 3.86
C GLY A 786 -10.96 -14.29 3.50
N SER A 787 -9.91 -14.99 3.07
CA SER A 787 -8.66 -14.36 2.65
C SER A 787 -8.77 -13.68 1.29
N VAL A 788 -8.04 -12.57 1.11
CA VAL A 788 -7.90 -11.91 -0.20
C VAL A 788 -7.02 -12.75 -1.13
N ALA A 789 -5.91 -13.30 -0.63
CA ALA A 789 -5.06 -14.25 -1.36
C ALA A 789 -4.04 -14.92 -0.44
N PHE A 790 -4.31 -16.17 -0.04
CA PHE A 790 -3.44 -16.97 0.83
C PHE A 790 -3.38 -18.43 0.37
N ASP A 791 -2.20 -19.08 0.38
CA ASP A 791 -2.03 -20.48 -0.06
C ASP A 791 -2.47 -21.52 0.99
N ALA A 792 -3.76 -21.50 1.27
CA ALA A 792 -4.80 -22.46 0.93
C ALA A 792 -6.05 -22.00 1.72
N PRO A 793 -7.23 -21.80 1.10
CA PRO A 793 -8.43 -21.45 1.87
C PRO A 793 -8.71 -22.45 2.98
N PHE A 794 -9.53 -22.06 3.95
CA PHE A 794 -9.83 -22.88 5.12
C PHE A 794 -10.34 -24.28 4.79
N GLY A 795 -11.28 -24.40 3.84
CA GLY A 795 -11.96 -25.65 3.52
C GLY A 795 -11.00 -26.78 3.13
N PRO A 796 -10.16 -26.59 2.08
CA PRO A 796 -9.13 -27.57 1.72
C PRO A 796 -8.19 -27.92 2.87
N THR A 797 -7.73 -26.92 3.63
CA THR A 797 -6.81 -27.10 4.77
C THR A 797 -7.40 -28.02 5.83
N VAL A 798 -8.64 -27.79 6.25
CA VAL A 798 -9.31 -28.62 7.25
C VAL A 798 -9.57 -30.03 6.74
N ILE A 799 -9.98 -30.18 5.48
CA ILE A 799 -10.24 -31.51 4.89
C ILE A 799 -8.96 -32.34 4.83
N ASP A 800 -7.81 -31.74 4.52
CA ASP A 800 -6.52 -32.42 4.51
C ASP A 800 -6.12 -32.86 5.93
N VAL A 801 -6.26 -31.99 6.93
CA VAL A 801 -6.00 -32.34 8.34
C VAL A 801 -6.94 -33.45 8.83
N ALA A 802 -8.24 -33.34 8.57
CA ALA A 802 -9.23 -34.34 8.98
C ALA A 802 -8.96 -35.70 8.31
N THR A 803 -8.50 -35.71 7.06
CA THR A 803 -8.09 -36.93 6.36
C THR A 803 -6.82 -37.52 6.98
N ALA A 804 -5.81 -36.69 7.27
CA ALA A 804 -4.52 -37.13 7.82
C ALA A 804 -4.64 -37.70 9.24
N THR A 805 -5.55 -37.15 10.05
CA THR A 805 -5.84 -37.59 11.42
C THR A 805 -6.82 -38.76 11.49
N GLY A 806 -7.46 -39.10 10.38
CA GLY A 806 -8.45 -40.18 10.28
C GLY A 806 -9.84 -39.80 10.83
N LEU A 807 -10.10 -38.52 11.09
CA LEU A 807 -11.42 -37.99 11.39
C LEU A 807 -12.36 -38.08 10.16
N LEU A 808 -11.80 -37.94 8.96
CA LEU A 808 -12.50 -38.12 7.70
C LEU A 808 -12.07 -39.43 7.02
N ALA A 809 -13.02 -40.30 6.70
CA ALA A 809 -12.73 -41.56 6.01
C ALA A 809 -12.34 -41.32 4.54
N PRO A 810 -11.50 -42.19 3.93
CA PRO A 810 -11.10 -42.06 2.53
C PRO A 810 -12.28 -41.99 1.55
N GLU A 811 -13.38 -42.69 1.84
CA GLU A 811 -14.60 -42.63 1.03
C GLU A 811 -15.29 -41.27 1.12
N GLN A 812 -15.24 -40.60 2.27
CA GLN A 812 -15.80 -39.26 2.48
C GLN A 812 -14.92 -38.22 1.78
N ARG A 813 -13.59 -38.34 1.86
CA ARG A 813 -12.65 -37.50 1.08
C ARG A 813 -12.92 -37.60 -0.42
N ALA A 814 -13.12 -38.82 -0.93
CA ALA A 814 -13.45 -39.02 -2.35
C ALA A 814 -14.78 -38.38 -2.76
N VAL A 815 -15.76 -38.26 -1.83
CA VAL A 815 -16.98 -37.49 -2.07
C VAL A 815 -16.64 -36.00 -2.16
N TYR A 816 -15.96 -35.44 -1.16
CA TYR A 816 -15.52 -34.04 -1.16
C TYR A 816 -14.77 -33.64 -2.43
N ASP A 817 -13.79 -34.44 -2.87
CA ASP A 817 -13.00 -34.16 -4.08
C ASP A 817 -13.83 -34.17 -5.37
N SER A 818 -15.02 -34.78 -5.35
CA SER A 818 -15.93 -34.85 -6.50
C SER A 818 -16.94 -33.70 -6.57
N LEU A 819 -17.06 -32.91 -5.50
CA LEU A 819 -18.02 -31.80 -5.39
C LEU A 819 -17.42 -30.52 -6.03
N PRO A 820 -18.24 -29.72 -6.72
CA PRO A 820 -17.84 -28.41 -7.22
C PRO A 820 -17.74 -27.37 -6.10
N ILE A 821 -17.09 -26.24 -6.38
CA ILE A 821 -17.27 -25.00 -5.62
C ILE A 821 -18.45 -24.28 -6.28
N ALA A 822 -19.64 -24.40 -5.70
CA ALA A 822 -20.88 -23.88 -6.28
C ALA A 822 -21.90 -23.47 -5.20
N PRO A 823 -21.58 -22.46 -4.37
CA PRO A 823 -22.40 -22.10 -3.22
C PRO A 823 -23.88 -21.92 -3.59
N ASP A 824 -24.76 -22.58 -2.87
CA ASP A 824 -26.21 -22.45 -3.01
C ASP A 824 -26.91 -22.26 -1.65
N THR A 825 -28.23 -22.10 -1.65
CA THR A 825 -29.02 -21.70 -0.47
C THR A 825 -29.57 -22.87 0.35
N ASP A 826 -29.24 -24.11 0.02
CA ASP A 826 -29.71 -25.29 0.75
C ASP A 826 -28.55 -26.11 1.32
N ASP A 827 -28.81 -26.92 2.35
CA ASP A 827 -27.78 -27.76 2.97
C ASP A 827 -27.64 -29.13 2.27
N VAL A 828 -28.11 -29.28 1.03
CA VAL A 828 -28.07 -30.57 0.34
C VAL A 828 -26.67 -30.78 -0.20
N LEU A 829 -25.89 -31.62 0.49
CA LEU A 829 -24.55 -32.10 0.12
C LEU A 829 -24.29 -32.27 -1.40
N ASN A 830 -24.04 -31.17 -2.09
CA ASN A 830 -23.96 -31.09 -3.55
C ASN A 830 -22.83 -30.15 -4.00
N ASP A 831 -22.29 -29.33 -3.09
CA ASP A 831 -21.04 -28.59 -3.23
C ASP A 831 -20.07 -28.83 -2.06
N LYS A 832 -18.88 -28.20 -2.14
CA LYS A 832 -17.82 -28.35 -1.13
C LYS A 832 -18.10 -27.63 0.19
N ASP A 833 -18.83 -26.51 0.17
CA ASP A 833 -19.16 -25.74 1.37
C ASP A 833 -20.23 -26.48 2.20
N ASP A 834 -21.23 -27.10 1.55
CA ASP A 834 -22.17 -28.03 2.19
C ASP A 834 -21.47 -29.16 2.94
N PHE A 835 -20.46 -29.74 2.28
CA PHE A 835 -19.70 -30.85 2.84
C PHE A 835 -18.92 -30.40 4.07
N LEU A 836 -18.31 -29.23 3.99
CA LEU A 836 -17.57 -28.66 5.10
C LEU A 836 -18.50 -28.38 6.28
N LYS A 837 -19.65 -27.72 6.03
CA LYS A 837 -20.67 -27.44 7.06
C LYS A 837 -21.15 -28.72 7.73
N PHE A 838 -21.54 -29.73 6.95
CA PHE A 838 -21.94 -31.04 7.48
C PHE A 838 -20.83 -31.71 8.32
N ALA A 839 -19.57 -31.62 7.87
CA ALA A 839 -18.45 -32.18 8.60
C ALA A 839 -18.22 -31.46 9.93
N PHE A 840 -18.26 -30.12 9.97
CA PHE A 840 -18.12 -29.32 11.19
C PHE A 840 -19.25 -29.58 12.19
N GLU A 841 -20.50 -29.57 11.72
CA GLU A 841 -21.66 -29.84 12.55
C GLU A 841 -21.58 -31.22 13.22
N SER A 842 -21.10 -32.22 12.48
CA SER A 842 -21.04 -33.60 12.97
C SER A 842 -19.81 -33.92 13.82
N LEU A 843 -18.67 -33.28 13.56
CA LEU A 843 -17.38 -33.61 14.17
C LEU A 843 -16.97 -32.67 15.31
N ALA A 844 -17.39 -31.40 15.28
CA ALA A 844 -16.94 -30.37 16.22
C ALA A 844 -18.11 -29.69 16.95
N ILE A 845 -19.00 -29.03 16.21
CA ILE A 845 -20.06 -28.16 16.76
C ILE A 845 -21.07 -28.97 17.59
N GLY A 846 -21.67 -30.01 16.99
CA GLY A 846 -22.66 -30.86 17.65
C GLY A 846 -22.15 -31.56 18.92
N PRO A 847 -20.99 -32.25 18.87
CA PRO A 847 -20.39 -32.85 20.07
C PRO A 847 -20.03 -31.85 21.18
N GLY A 848 -19.70 -30.60 20.83
CA GLY A 848 -19.39 -29.53 21.76
C GLY A 848 -20.62 -28.83 22.36
N GLY A 849 -21.82 -29.08 21.80
CA GLY A 849 -23.06 -28.41 22.22
C GLY A 849 -23.09 -26.92 21.86
N TYR A 850 -22.40 -26.55 20.77
CA TYR A 850 -22.39 -25.21 20.20
C TYR A 850 -23.59 -25.01 19.26
N ASP A 851 -23.95 -23.75 19.00
CA ASP A 851 -25.02 -23.43 18.05
C ASP A 851 -24.61 -23.84 16.62
N PRO A 852 -25.53 -24.42 15.80
CA PRO A 852 -25.24 -24.77 14.41
C PRO A 852 -24.81 -23.57 13.57
N ILE A 853 -24.20 -23.85 12.41
CA ILE A 853 -23.73 -22.77 11.55
C ILE A 853 -24.89 -22.01 10.92
N GLY A 854 -24.82 -20.68 10.95
CA GLY A 854 -25.82 -19.77 10.40
C GLY A 854 -26.74 -19.16 11.45
N LEU A 855 -27.56 -18.21 11.02
CA LEU A 855 -28.43 -17.42 11.91
C LEU A 855 -29.85 -17.99 12.09
N ASN A 856 -30.19 -19.03 11.32
CA ASN A 856 -31.58 -19.47 11.13
C ASN A 856 -31.92 -20.81 11.79
N THR A 857 -30.92 -21.60 12.22
CA THR A 857 -31.10 -22.97 12.73
C THR A 857 -30.51 -23.10 14.13
N ASN A 858 -31.13 -22.43 15.09
CA ASN A 858 -30.51 -22.24 16.40
C ASN A 858 -30.98 -23.30 17.41
N LEU A 859 -30.14 -23.61 18.39
CA LEU A 859 -30.45 -24.50 19.50
C LEU A 859 -31.62 -23.96 20.34
N THR A 860 -32.49 -24.85 20.77
CA THR A 860 -33.65 -24.52 21.60
C THR A 860 -33.42 -24.81 23.09
N ALA A 861 -34.32 -24.31 23.94
CA ALA A 861 -34.23 -24.52 25.39
C ALA A 861 -34.19 -25.99 25.82
N ASP A 862 -34.82 -26.92 25.08
CA ASP A 862 -34.74 -28.36 25.33
C ASP A 862 -33.41 -28.99 24.88
N GLN A 863 -32.60 -28.26 24.13
CA GLN A 863 -31.24 -28.62 23.72
C GLN A 863 -30.15 -28.02 24.64
N GLY A 864 -30.54 -27.29 25.70
CA GLY A 864 -29.62 -26.85 26.76
C GLY A 864 -29.20 -25.38 26.70
N VAL A 865 -29.84 -24.57 25.86
CA VAL A 865 -29.65 -23.11 25.80
C VAL A 865 -30.62 -22.39 26.75
N ILE A 866 -30.12 -21.35 27.43
CA ILE A 866 -30.90 -20.40 28.23
C ILE A 866 -31.09 -19.13 27.39
N GLY A 867 -32.35 -18.65 27.31
CA GLY A 867 -32.71 -17.51 26.47
C GLY A 867 -33.30 -17.93 25.13
N SER A 868 -33.46 -16.96 24.23
CA SER A 868 -33.76 -17.15 22.81
C SER A 868 -32.81 -16.28 21.99
N PHE A 869 -32.57 -16.68 20.75
CA PHE A 869 -31.94 -15.82 19.76
C PHE A 869 -33.06 -15.02 19.10
N ASP A 870 -33.03 -13.70 19.24
CA ASP A 870 -34.02 -12.78 18.69
C ASP A 870 -33.45 -12.03 17.46
N ILE A 871 -32.57 -12.68 16.70
CA ILE A 871 -32.01 -12.19 15.42
C ILE A 871 -32.93 -12.59 14.26
N GLU A 872 -33.46 -11.62 13.52
CA GLU A 872 -34.28 -11.86 12.33
C GLU A 872 -33.43 -11.75 11.06
N ALA A 873 -32.98 -12.90 10.54
CA ALA A 873 -32.15 -12.99 9.34
C ALA A 873 -32.82 -13.76 8.18
N ASN A 874 -32.52 -13.35 6.95
CA ASN A 874 -32.99 -13.98 5.71
C ASN A 874 -31.81 -14.26 4.78
N LEU A 875 -31.53 -15.54 4.50
CA LEU A 875 -30.54 -15.94 3.50
C LEU A 875 -31.08 -15.67 2.08
N LEU A 876 -30.31 -14.93 1.28
CA LEU A 876 -30.71 -14.47 -0.07
C LEU A 876 -30.01 -15.25 -1.18
N GLN A 877 -28.71 -15.54 -1.03
CA GLN A 877 -27.90 -16.29 -2.00
C GLN A 877 -26.73 -16.99 -1.30
N GLY A 878 -26.31 -18.16 -1.79
CA GLY A 878 -25.24 -18.95 -1.18
C GLY A 878 -25.63 -19.42 0.22
N ASP A 879 -24.63 -19.66 1.08
CA ASP A 879 -24.81 -20.12 2.46
C ASP A 879 -24.09 -19.19 3.45
N TYR A 880 -24.27 -19.40 4.75
CA TYR A 880 -23.50 -18.80 5.83
C TYR A 880 -22.05 -19.35 5.94
N VAL A 881 -21.63 -20.16 4.96
CA VAL A 881 -20.28 -20.71 4.79
C VAL A 881 -19.79 -20.43 3.39
N ALA A 882 -18.60 -19.84 3.26
CA ALA A 882 -17.85 -19.77 2.01
C ALA A 882 -16.35 -19.92 2.31
N ALA A 883 -15.86 -21.16 2.25
CA ALA A 883 -14.53 -21.54 2.74
C ALA A 883 -13.59 -22.07 1.64
N HIS A 884 -14.00 -21.93 0.37
CA HIS A 884 -13.27 -22.44 -0.80
C HIS A 884 -12.93 -21.35 -1.82
N THR A 885 -13.08 -20.08 -1.46
CA THR A 885 -12.84 -18.93 -2.33
C THR A 885 -11.95 -17.91 -1.65
N TYR A 886 -11.17 -17.17 -2.44
CA TYR A 886 -10.62 -15.89 -1.99
C TYR A 886 -11.68 -14.80 -2.18
N GLY A 887 -11.71 -13.77 -1.34
CA GLY A 887 -12.81 -12.81 -1.38
C GLY A 887 -12.70 -11.65 -0.41
N TRP A 888 -13.81 -10.91 -0.28
CA TRP A 888 -14.03 -9.85 0.70
C TRP A 888 -15.54 -9.72 0.99
N THR A 889 -15.91 -9.07 2.09
CA THR A 889 -17.32 -8.93 2.50
C THR A 889 -17.75 -7.47 2.58
N GLN A 890 -18.91 -7.16 1.98
CA GLN A 890 -19.58 -5.87 2.02
C GLN A 890 -20.73 -5.89 3.03
N PHE A 891 -20.89 -4.79 3.76
CA PHE A 891 -21.99 -4.50 4.66
C PHE A 891 -22.72 -3.26 4.14
N ASP A 892 -24.05 -3.32 4.04
CA ASP A 892 -24.87 -2.24 3.49
C ASP A 892 -26.12 -2.04 4.37
N ILE A 893 -26.18 -0.90 5.06
CA ILE A 893 -27.29 -0.49 5.92
C ILE A 893 -28.20 0.43 5.12
N ASP A 894 -29.46 0.01 4.96
CA ASP A 894 -30.49 0.81 4.32
C ASP A 894 -30.87 2.02 5.19
N SER A 895 -30.83 3.21 4.60
CA SER A 895 -31.02 4.48 5.33
C SER A 895 -32.43 4.68 5.91
N GLU A 896 -33.45 3.99 5.38
CA GLU A 896 -34.84 4.13 5.86
C GLU A 896 -35.25 3.02 6.83
N THR A 897 -34.91 1.79 6.51
CA THR A 897 -35.35 0.59 7.25
C THR A 897 -34.32 0.11 8.26
N GLN A 898 -33.06 0.54 8.10
CA GLN A 898 -31.91 0.11 8.89
C GLN A 898 -31.63 -1.40 8.76
N ALA A 899 -32.22 -2.06 7.76
CA ALA A 899 -31.89 -3.45 7.43
C ALA A 899 -30.42 -3.53 6.95
N LEU A 900 -29.69 -4.52 7.47
CA LEU A 900 -28.30 -4.77 7.12
C LEU A 900 -28.22 -5.90 6.08
N THR A 901 -27.79 -5.58 4.87
CA THR A 901 -27.43 -6.57 3.86
C THR A 901 -25.93 -6.87 3.93
N VAL A 902 -25.57 -8.14 4.07
CA VAL A 902 -24.19 -8.62 4.05
C VAL A 902 -23.96 -9.42 2.79
N THR A 903 -22.91 -9.08 2.03
CA THR A 903 -22.58 -9.72 0.74
C THR A 903 -21.11 -10.09 0.70
N THR A 904 -20.80 -11.38 0.64
CA THR A 904 -19.44 -11.88 0.42
C THR A 904 -19.22 -12.12 -1.07
N TYR A 905 -18.20 -11.46 -1.62
CA TYR A 905 -17.72 -11.68 -2.97
C TYR A 905 -16.54 -12.65 -2.95
N GLY A 906 -16.44 -13.52 -3.95
CA GLY A 906 -15.32 -14.43 -4.06
C GLY A 906 -14.92 -14.80 -5.48
N ILE A 907 -13.71 -15.32 -5.60
CA ILE A 907 -13.12 -15.90 -6.81
C ILE A 907 -12.55 -17.29 -6.51
N GLU A 908 -12.29 -18.06 -7.56
CA GLU A 908 -11.50 -19.29 -7.42
C GLU A 908 -10.08 -18.94 -6.90
N PRO A 909 -9.55 -19.70 -5.92
CA PRO A 909 -8.18 -19.53 -5.41
C PRO A 909 -7.11 -19.76 -6.47
N TYR A 910 -5.90 -19.26 -6.23
CA TYR A 910 -4.73 -19.47 -7.08
C TYR A 910 -3.43 -19.48 -6.25
N THR A 911 -2.39 -20.07 -6.84
CA THR A 911 -1.03 -20.14 -6.30
C THR A 911 -0.08 -19.20 -7.05
N GLU A 912 1.09 -18.90 -6.48
CA GLU A 912 2.13 -18.12 -7.15
C GLU A 912 2.58 -18.80 -8.45
N VAL A 913 2.68 -20.12 -8.47
CA VAL A 913 3.06 -20.88 -9.66
C VAL A 913 2.07 -20.68 -10.80
N GLU A 914 0.78 -20.64 -10.50
CA GLU A 914 -0.27 -20.38 -11.50
C GLU A 914 -0.26 -18.92 -11.96
N LEU A 915 -0.09 -17.98 -11.02
CA LEU A 915 0.03 -16.55 -11.32
C LEU A 915 1.22 -16.26 -12.24
N LEU A 916 2.40 -16.81 -11.96
CA LEU A 916 3.59 -16.62 -12.79
C LEU A 916 3.47 -17.30 -14.16
N ALA A 917 2.70 -18.39 -14.26
CA ALA A 917 2.52 -19.12 -15.50
C ALA A 917 1.55 -18.42 -16.48
N ASP A 918 0.50 -17.77 -15.96
CA ASP A 918 -0.50 -17.06 -16.76
C ASP A 918 -1.14 -15.89 -15.97
N PRO A 919 -0.43 -14.74 -15.84
CA PRO A 919 -0.94 -13.59 -15.09
C PRO A 919 -2.26 -13.06 -15.66
N GLU A 920 -2.42 -13.04 -16.99
CA GLU A 920 -3.63 -12.52 -17.65
C GLU A 920 -4.87 -13.35 -17.26
N ALA A 921 -4.74 -14.68 -17.18
CA ALA A 921 -5.84 -15.54 -16.77
C ALA A 921 -6.24 -15.36 -15.30
N ILE A 922 -5.28 -15.11 -14.40
CA ILE A 922 -5.57 -14.86 -12.98
C ILE A 922 -6.18 -13.47 -12.78
N LEU A 923 -5.58 -12.43 -13.37
CA LEU A 923 -6.08 -11.05 -13.27
C LEU A 923 -7.42 -10.84 -13.97
N GLY A 924 -7.75 -11.69 -14.96
CA GLY A 924 -9.06 -11.71 -15.59
C GLY A 924 -10.20 -12.30 -14.75
N ARG A 925 -9.92 -12.84 -13.55
CA ARG A 925 -10.95 -13.37 -12.64
C ARG A 925 -11.74 -12.22 -12.02
N THR A 926 -13.06 -12.30 -12.08
CA THR A 926 -13.96 -11.28 -11.54
C THR A 926 -14.68 -11.79 -10.29
N PRO A 927 -14.70 -11.02 -9.19
CA PRO A 927 -15.45 -11.39 -7.98
C PRO A 927 -16.95 -11.60 -8.25
N ALA A 928 -17.51 -12.66 -7.66
CA ALA A 928 -18.93 -13.00 -7.74
C ALA A 928 -19.51 -13.21 -6.34
N ILE A 929 -20.82 -12.98 -6.15
CA ILE A 929 -21.48 -13.20 -4.86
C ILE A 929 -21.48 -14.70 -4.53
N VAL A 930 -20.82 -15.06 -3.43
CA VAL A 930 -20.75 -16.44 -2.89
C VAL A 930 -21.62 -16.62 -1.65
N SER A 931 -21.93 -15.54 -0.95
CA SER A 931 -22.88 -15.50 0.17
C SER A 931 -23.58 -14.14 0.22
N GLN A 932 -24.88 -14.13 0.48
CA GLN A 932 -25.64 -12.91 0.76
C GLN A 932 -26.82 -13.18 1.68
N PHE A 933 -26.97 -12.36 2.71
CA PHE A 933 -28.10 -12.41 3.63
C PHE A 933 -28.47 -11.01 4.15
N GLU A 934 -29.69 -10.88 4.66
CA GLU A 934 -30.23 -9.65 5.25
C GLU A 934 -30.56 -9.90 6.72
N VAL A 935 -30.24 -8.95 7.60
CA VAL A 935 -30.60 -8.97 9.03
C VAL A 935 -31.42 -7.72 9.35
N LEU A 936 -32.58 -7.91 9.99
CA LEU A 936 -33.40 -6.80 10.47
C LEU A 936 -32.93 -6.35 11.85
N PRO A 937 -32.85 -5.03 12.11
CA PRO A 937 -32.43 -4.52 13.40
C PRO A 937 -33.54 -4.70 14.44
N THR A 938 -33.13 -4.95 15.68
CA THR A 938 -34.00 -4.78 16.85
C THR A 938 -34.22 -3.28 17.10
N GLU A 939 -35.45 -2.86 17.40
CA GLU A 939 -35.75 -1.45 17.74
C GLU A 939 -34.93 -1.02 18.96
N VAL A 940 -33.92 -0.17 18.74
CA VAL A 940 -33.12 0.44 19.81
C VAL A 940 -33.99 1.47 20.54
N ALA A 941 -34.60 1.07 21.65
CA ALA A 941 -35.33 2.03 22.48
C ALA A 941 -34.32 3.00 23.11
N PRO A 942 -34.51 4.34 23.01
CA PRO A 942 -33.61 5.28 23.65
C PRO A 942 -33.60 5.02 25.16
N ALA A 943 -32.42 4.67 25.69
CA ALA A 943 -32.25 4.42 27.12
C ALA A 943 -32.63 5.70 27.90
N PRO A 944 -33.37 5.60 29.02
CA PRO A 944 -33.56 6.74 29.90
C PRO A 944 -32.19 7.23 30.39
N ARG A 945 -31.81 8.46 30.03
CA ARG A 945 -30.46 9.00 30.27
C ARG A 945 -30.03 8.80 31.73
N ALA A 946 -28.90 8.12 31.92
CA ALA A 946 -28.31 7.81 33.22
C ALA A 946 -28.02 9.07 34.08
N GLU A 947 -28.00 10.26 33.50
CA GLU A 947 -27.71 11.54 34.16
C GLU A 947 -28.94 12.20 34.79
N LEU A 948 -30.13 11.65 34.58
CA LEU A 948 -31.37 12.27 35.07
C LEU A 948 -31.82 11.67 36.40
N ILE A 949 -32.25 12.54 37.30
CA ILE A 949 -33.08 12.13 38.44
C ILE A 949 -34.53 12.14 37.96
N ASP A 950 -35.08 10.96 37.66
CA ASP A 950 -36.49 10.79 37.33
C ASP A 950 -37.35 10.82 38.61
N LEU A 951 -38.11 11.89 38.78
CA LEU A 951 -39.11 12.00 39.85
C LEU A 951 -40.53 12.06 39.28
N THR A 952 -40.74 11.73 38.01
CA THR A 952 -42.05 11.84 37.33
C THR A 952 -43.14 10.97 37.96
N GLY A 953 -42.76 9.85 38.58
CA GLY A 953 -43.67 8.97 39.32
C GLY A 953 -44.10 9.46 40.71
N LEU A 954 -43.64 10.63 41.15
CA LEU A 954 -43.87 11.17 42.49
C LEU A 954 -44.55 12.54 42.41
N ASP A 955 -45.67 12.74 43.11
CA ASP A 955 -46.46 13.99 43.02
C ASP A 955 -46.10 15.06 44.09
N SER A 956 -45.15 14.75 44.96
CA SER A 956 -44.76 15.59 46.11
C SER A 956 -43.26 15.84 46.14
N ASN A 957 -42.82 16.90 46.83
CA ASN A 957 -41.39 17.13 47.06
C ASN A 957 -40.70 15.90 47.65
N VAL A 958 -39.52 15.61 47.12
CA VAL A 958 -38.72 14.43 47.42
C VAL A 958 -37.42 14.88 48.07
N ALA A 959 -37.07 14.23 49.18
CA ALA A 959 -35.76 14.42 49.80
C ALA A 959 -34.78 13.40 49.24
N VAL A 960 -33.74 13.88 48.57
CA VAL A 960 -32.64 13.08 48.04
C VAL A 960 -31.46 13.25 48.99
N ASN A 961 -31.18 12.21 49.78
CA ASN A 961 -30.04 12.20 50.69
C ASN A 961 -28.81 11.75 49.93
N VAL A 962 -27.74 12.55 49.96
CA VAL A 962 -26.50 12.30 49.23
C VAL A 962 -25.28 12.47 50.12
N THR A 963 -24.20 11.78 49.79
CA THR A 963 -22.86 12.10 50.29
C THR A 963 -22.08 12.76 49.17
N VAL A 964 -21.50 13.93 49.44
CA VAL A 964 -20.72 14.68 48.46
C VAL A 964 -19.26 14.69 48.89
N THR A 965 -18.39 14.16 48.05
CA THR A 965 -16.94 14.17 48.22
C THR A 965 -16.31 15.00 47.11
N ARG A 966 -15.16 15.60 47.38
CA ARG A 966 -14.44 16.39 46.40
C ARG A 966 -12.93 16.23 46.51
N GLU A 967 -12.27 16.04 45.38
CA GLU A 967 -10.82 16.16 45.24
C GLU A 967 -10.35 17.21 44.19
N ALA A 968 -11.23 18.14 43.80
CA ALA A 968 -10.91 19.15 42.78
C ALA A 968 -9.92 20.27 43.14
N ARG A 969 -9.24 20.78 42.10
CA ARG A 969 -8.49 22.04 42.12
C ARG A 969 -9.38 23.27 42.34
N PHE A 970 -10.62 23.26 41.85
CA PHE A 970 -11.55 24.40 41.87
C PHE A 970 -12.62 24.32 42.96
N ASN A 971 -13.26 25.45 43.28
CA ASN A 971 -14.35 25.57 44.26
C ASN A 971 -15.73 25.18 43.71
N ASN A 972 -15.82 24.02 43.06
CA ASN A 972 -17.01 23.61 42.32
C ASN A 972 -18.28 23.50 43.17
N VAL A 973 -19.40 23.91 42.57
CA VAL A 973 -20.75 23.80 43.12
C VAL A 973 -21.63 23.08 42.10
N LEU A 974 -22.23 21.96 42.48
CA LEU A 974 -23.21 21.27 41.64
C LEU A 974 -24.60 21.86 41.89
N LYS A 975 -25.30 22.19 40.82
CA LYS A 975 -26.72 22.59 40.82
C LYS A 975 -27.54 21.66 39.96
N PHE A 976 -28.85 21.88 39.94
CA PHE A 976 -29.79 21.11 39.14
C PHE A 976 -30.76 22.03 38.40
N TYR A 977 -31.32 21.57 37.31
CA TYR A 977 -32.41 22.23 36.57
C TYR A 977 -33.44 21.19 36.13
N GLN A 978 -34.69 21.61 35.93
CA GLN A 978 -35.74 20.74 35.41
C GLN A 978 -35.57 20.51 33.91
N THR A 979 -35.87 19.28 33.49
CA THR A 979 -35.74 18.85 32.10
C THR A 979 -36.82 17.84 31.73
N ASP A 980 -36.91 17.46 30.46
CA ASP A 980 -37.71 16.33 29.98
C ASP A 980 -36.92 15.00 30.06
N ALA A 981 -37.48 13.93 29.52
CA ALA A 981 -36.86 12.60 29.56
C ALA A 981 -35.56 12.52 28.72
N GLN A 982 -35.32 13.51 27.87
CA GLN A 982 -34.18 13.59 26.96
C GLN A 982 -33.05 14.47 27.51
N GLY A 983 -33.25 15.14 28.65
CA GLY A 983 -32.28 16.11 29.15
C GLY A 983 -32.41 17.48 28.48
N SER A 984 -33.47 17.73 27.69
CA SER A 984 -33.72 19.03 27.07
C SER A 984 -34.29 20.05 28.05
N VAL A 985 -33.85 21.31 27.91
CA VAL A 985 -34.45 22.45 28.60
C VAL A 985 -34.88 23.49 27.57
N ASP A 986 -36.13 23.94 27.67
CA ASP A 986 -36.77 24.82 26.67
C ASP A 986 -36.71 24.32 25.21
N GLY A 987 -36.60 23.00 25.01
CA GLY A 987 -36.53 22.36 23.69
C GLY A 987 -35.13 22.35 23.05
N LEU A 988 -34.10 22.69 23.82
CA LEU A 988 -32.68 22.67 23.42
C LEU A 988 -31.95 21.53 24.12
N MET A 989 -30.97 20.91 23.47
CA MET A 989 -30.08 19.85 23.97
C MET A 989 -28.69 20.41 24.29
N VAL A 990 -27.91 19.68 25.12
CA VAL A 990 -26.49 20.03 25.38
C VAL A 990 -25.75 20.13 24.04
N GLY A 991 -25.06 21.25 23.80
CA GLY A 991 -24.38 21.55 22.53
C GLY A 991 -25.17 22.49 21.60
N ASP A 992 -26.49 22.61 21.78
CA ASP A 992 -27.29 23.56 21.02
C ASP A 992 -26.96 25.02 21.38
N ASN A 993 -26.97 25.90 20.37
CA ASN A 993 -26.73 27.32 20.59
C ASN A 993 -27.82 27.94 21.48
N GLY A 994 -27.43 28.39 22.67
CA GLY A 994 -28.34 28.97 23.68
C GLY A 994 -28.74 28.00 24.79
N TYR A 995 -28.28 26.75 24.76
CA TYR A 995 -28.55 25.75 25.80
C TYR A 995 -28.13 26.22 27.20
N ASP A 996 -26.90 26.71 27.35
CA ASP A 996 -26.39 27.19 28.65
C ASP A 996 -27.26 28.31 29.24
N ALA A 997 -27.77 29.21 28.38
CA ALA A 997 -28.66 30.27 28.81
C ALA A 997 -30.03 29.73 29.29
N ALA A 998 -30.54 28.69 28.63
CA ALA A 998 -31.76 28.00 29.03
C ALA A 998 -31.58 27.22 30.35
N VAL A 999 -30.43 26.56 30.54
CA VAL A 999 -30.05 25.93 31.81
C VAL A 999 -30.00 26.95 32.94
N LEU A 1000 -29.30 28.08 32.75
CA LEU A 1000 -29.20 29.15 33.75
C LEU A 1000 -30.58 29.72 34.13
N ALA A 1001 -31.51 29.81 33.18
CA ALA A 1001 -32.87 30.29 33.43
C ALA A 1001 -33.73 29.32 34.23
N ASN A 1002 -33.39 28.03 34.22
CA ASN A 1002 -34.18 26.94 34.81
C ASN A 1002 -33.52 26.25 36.02
N LEU A 1003 -32.42 26.81 36.55
CA LEU A 1003 -31.77 26.31 37.77
C LEU A 1003 -32.75 26.30 38.94
N VAL A 1004 -32.73 25.21 39.71
CA VAL A 1004 -33.43 25.12 41.00
C VAL A 1004 -32.51 25.53 42.16
N GLU A 1005 -33.10 25.79 43.33
CA GLU A 1005 -32.35 26.21 44.52
C GLU A 1005 -31.45 25.10 45.13
N ALA A 1006 -31.59 23.87 44.67
CA ALA A 1006 -30.79 22.73 45.13
C ALA A 1006 -29.32 22.87 44.67
N GLU A 1007 -28.40 22.92 45.65
CA GLU A 1007 -26.96 22.97 45.38
C GLU A 1007 -26.17 22.04 46.32
N LEU A 1008 -25.08 21.48 45.79
CA LEU A 1008 -24.13 20.64 46.51
C LEU A 1008 -22.74 21.23 46.42
N ALA A 1009 -22.12 21.45 47.59
CA ALA A 1009 -20.75 21.93 47.68
C ALA A 1009 -20.06 21.40 48.95
N VAL A 1010 -18.76 21.14 48.81
CA VAL A 1010 -17.86 20.72 49.88
C VAL A 1010 -16.44 21.27 49.61
N LYS A 1011 -15.62 21.38 50.66
CA LYS A 1011 -14.23 21.83 50.52
C LYS A 1011 -13.38 20.76 49.86
N ASN A 1012 -12.27 21.14 49.21
CA ASN A 1012 -11.32 20.19 48.65
C ASN A 1012 -10.81 19.21 49.73
N GLY A 1013 -10.72 17.92 49.38
CA GLY A 1013 -10.30 16.82 50.25
C GLY A 1013 -11.27 16.51 51.38
N ALA A 1014 -12.54 16.93 51.27
CA ALA A 1014 -13.56 16.71 52.29
C ALA A 1014 -14.79 16.01 51.73
N SER A 1015 -15.47 15.28 52.61
CA SER A 1015 -16.74 14.59 52.33
C SER A 1015 -17.81 15.06 53.30
N ALA A 1016 -19.06 15.21 52.84
CA ALA A 1016 -20.16 15.63 53.68
C ALA A 1016 -21.53 15.15 53.18
N ASP A 1017 -22.39 14.74 54.11
CA ASP A 1017 -23.78 14.39 53.81
C ASP A 1017 -24.64 15.64 53.60
N ARG A 1018 -25.54 15.57 52.62
CA ARG A 1018 -26.48 16.61 52.24
C ARG A 1018 -27.85 16.01 51.96
N THR A 1019 -28.89 16.82 52.08
CA THR A 1019 -30.23 16.48 51.67
C THR A 1019 -30.71 17.54 50.69
N LEU A 1020 -31.00 17.13 49.46
CA LEU A 1020 -31.61 17.96 48.43
C LEU A 1020 -33.12 17.79 48.50
N THR A 1021 -33.87 18.87 48.31
CA THR A 1021 -35.33 18.79 48.13
C THR A 1021 -35.65 19.14 46.69
N LEU A 1022 -36.13 18.17 45.91
CA LEU A 1022 -36.54 18.34 44.52
C LEU A 1022 -38.06 18.17 44.41
N ALA A 1023 -38.71 18.88 43.48
CA ALA A 1023 -40.15 18.71 43.29
C ALA A 1023 -40.41 17.38 42.56
N GLY A 1024 -41.46 16.67 42.95
CA GLY A 1024 -41.93 15.52 42.20
C GLY A 1024 -42.54 15.94 40.85
N GLY A 1025 -42.63 15.00 39.90
CA GLY A 1025 -43.33 15.18 38.62
C GLY A 1025 -42.45 15.69 37.46
N ALA A 1026 -41.13 15.67 37.60
CA ALA A 1026 -40.18 16.17 36.60
C ALA A 1026 -38.88 15.34 36.57
N TYR A 1027 -38.11 15.47 35.49
CA TYR A 1027 -36.72 15.04 35.43
C TYR A 1027 -35.81 16.19 35.88
N TYR A 1028 -34.68 15.86 36.50
CA TYR A 1028 -33.64 16.82 36.86
C TYR A 1028 -32.29 16.41 36.32
N ALA A 1029 -31.61 17.34 35.66
CA ALA A 1029 -30.23 17.19 35.22
C ALA A 1029 -29.28 18.00 36.13
N PRO A 1030 -28.05 17.52 36.37
CA PRO A 1030 -27.03 18.24 37.11
C PRO A 1030 -26.33 19.29 36.24
N VAL A 1031 -25.73 20.29 36.86
CA VAL A 1031 -24.84 21.24 36.20
C VAL A 1031 -23.75 21.72 37.17
N LEU A 1032 -22.52 21.87 36.69
CA LEU A 1032 -21.40 22.24 37.53
C LEU A 1032 -21.06 23.72 37.34
N LEU A 1033 -20.97 24.47 38.44
CA LEU A 1033 -20.43 25.82 38.47
C LEU A 1033 -18.97 25.74 38.91
N ILE A 1034 -18.04 25.98 38.01
CA ILE A 1034 -16.61 25.96 38.30
C ILE A 1034 -16.27 27.18 39.16
N ASP A 1035 -15.59 26.95 40.29
CA ASP A 1035 -15.35 27.96 41.34
C ASP A 1035 -16.65 28.60 41.92
N GLY A 1036 -17.82 28.01 41.66
CA GLY A 1036 -19.12 28.53 42.07
C GLY A 1036 -19.57 29.77 41.27
N ASP A 1037 -18.93 30.07 40.15
CA ASP A 1037 -19.25 31.21 39.30
C ASP A 1037 -20.28 30.83 38.22
N ILE A 1038 -21.31 31.65 38.06
CA ILE A 1038 -22.36 31.45 37.05
C ILE A 1038 -21.87 31.75 35.64
N ASP A 1039 -20.84 32.58 35.52
CA ASP A 1039 -20.18 32.90 34.25
C ASP A 1039 -19.20 31.78 33.82
N ASN A 1040 -19.01 30.76 34.67
CA ASN A 1040 -18.15 29.59 34.44
C ASN A 1040 -18.94 28.28 34.61
N LEU A 1041 -20.08 28.22 33.92
CA LEU A 1041 -20.98 27.08 33.86
C LEU A 1041 -20.36 25.97 33.00
N ALA A 1042 -20.21 24.78 33.54
CA ALA A 1042 -20.01 23.57 32.78
C ALA A 1042 -21.35 22.84 32.67
N THR A 1043 -21.99 22.94 31.51
CA THR A 1043 -23.07 22.02 31.15
C THR A 1043 -22.47 20.64 30.94
N LEU A 1044 -22.97 19.70 31.72
CA LEU A 1044 -22.37 18.39 31.86
C LEU A 1044 -23.12 17.44 30.93
N GLY A 1045 -22.45 16.99 29.86
CA GLY A 1045 -22.87 15.83 29.06
C GLY A 1045 -22.07 14.59 29.47
N GLN A 1046 -22.29 13.47 28.78
CA GLN A 1046 -21.73 12.16 29.12
C GLN A 1046 -20.20 12.14 29.22
N SER A 1047 -19.50 13.04 28.53
CA SER A 1047 -18.03 13.17 28.61
C SER A 1047 -17.50 13.74 29.93
N ARG A 1048 -18.37 14.30 30.80
CA ARG A 1048 -17.97 14.97 32.06
C ARG A 1048 -18.70 14.44 33.29
N ILE A 1049 -19.49 13.39 33.12
CA ILE A 1049 -20.18 12.67 34.20
C ILE A 1049 -19.99 11.17 33.99
N GLN A 1050 -19.50 10.48 35.01
CA GLN A 1050 -19.61 9.02 35.11
C GLN A 1050 -20.69 8.65 36.13
N ARG A 1051 -21.49 7.62 35.82
CA ARG A 1051 -22.44 7.05 36.78
C ARG A 1051 -22.19 5.56 36.95
N SER A 1052 -21.94 5.16 38.19
CA SER A 1052 -21.97 3.75 38.61
C SER A 1052 -22.98 3.58 39.72
N ASN A 1053 -24.10 2.90 39.42
CA ASN A 1053 -25.22 2.70 40.35
C ASN A 1053 -25.78 4.03 40.91
N ASN A 1054 -25.53 4.26 42.21
CA ASN A 1054 -25.96 5.41 42.98
C ASN A 1054 -24.85 6.46 43.15
N VAL A 1055 -23.70 6.32 42.47
CA VAL A 1055 -22.57 7.25 42.52
C VAL A 1055 -22.48 8.01 41.21
N TRP A 1056 -22.44 9.34 41.28
CA TRP A 1056 -22.21 10.24 40.16
C TRP A 1056 -20.87 10.92 40.38
N SER A 1057 -19.97 10.82 39.41
CA SER A 1057 -18.61 11.34 39.44
C SER A 1057 -18.49 12.39 38.34
N PHE A 1058 -18.00 13.58 38.69
CA PHE A 1058 -18.01 14.75 37.83
C PHE A 1058 -16.59 15.24 37.57
N GLU A 1059 -16.39 15.82 36.39
CA GLU A 1059 -15.11 16.28 35.87
C GLU A 1059 -15.16 17.80 35.57
N ASP A 1060 -14.15 18.56 36.01
CA ASP A 1060 -14.07 20.02 35.89
C ASP A 1060 -13.07 20.53 34.84
N LEU A 1061 -12.10 19.71 34.41
CA LEU A 1061 -11.16 19.96 33.30
C LEU A 1061 -10.86 18.67 32.49
N THR A 1062 -9.86 18.68 31.61
CA THR A 1062 -9.52 17.62 30.62
C THR A 1062 -8.47 16.63 31.14
N ASP A 1063 -8.44 16.32 32.44
CA ASP A 1063 -7.60 15.26 33.02
C ASP A 1063 -8.34 13.94 33.27
N ASN A 1064 -9.67 13.92 33.08
CA ASN A 1064 -10.51 12.72 32.97
C ASN A 1064 -10.38 11.76 34.17
N ASP A 1065 -10.17 12.29 35.38
CA ASP A 1065 -10.04 11.48 36.59
C ASP A 1065 -11.36 11.35 37.38
N PHE A 1066 -12.36 12.17 37.02
CA PHE A 1066 -13.74 12.20 37.53
C PHE A 1066 -13.85 12.30 39.06
N ASN A 1067 -12.83 12.82 39.75
CA ASN A 1067 -12.83 12.96 41.21
C ASN A 1067 -13.20 14.38 41.71
N ASP A 1068 -13.43 15.31 40.77
CA ASP A 1068 -13.65 16.73 41.07
C ASP A 1068 -14.94 17.01 41.84
N LEU A 1069 -15.94 16.15 41.67
CA LEU A 1069 -17.04 16.06 42.61
C LEU A 1069 -17.61 14.65 42.50
N ILE A 1070 -17.85 13.99 43.64
CA ILE A 1070 -18.48 12.68 43.68
C ILE A 1070 -19.72 12.78 44.56
N VAL A 1071 -20.89 12.46 44.00
CA VAL A 1071 -22.18 12.48 44.67
C VAL A 1071 -22.72 11.06 44.75
N THR A 1072 -22.80 10.51 45.95
CA THR A 1072 -23.42 9.21 46.21
C THR A 1072 -24.83 9.40 46.73
N ILE A 1073 -25.86 8.94 46.02
CA ILE A 1073 -27.25 8.93 46.46
C ILE A 1073 -27.43 7.81 47.48
N ASN A 1074 -27.71 8.19 48.74
CA ASN A 1074 -27.88 7.25 49.84
C ASN A 1074 -29.32 6.76 49.97
N SER A 1075 -30.31 7.63 49.70
CA SER A 1075 -31.73 7.30 49.73
C SER A 1075 -32.58 8.40 49.10
N VAL A 1076 -33.77 8.02 48.63
CA VAL A 1076 -34.80 8.91 48.09
C VAL A 1076 -36.07 8.69 48.91
N GLU A 1077 -36.52 9.71 49.65
CA GLU A 1077 -37.67 9.62 50.55
C GLU A 1077 -38.78 10.60 50.15
N SER A 1078 -40.00 10.09 49.95
CA SER A 1078 -41.19 10.93 49.79
C SER A 1078 -41.77 11.29 51.16
N GLY A 1079 -41.71 12.56 51.58
CA GLY A 1079 -42.41 13.01 52.80
C GLY A 1079 -41.69 13.96 53.74
N VAL A 1080 -40.82 14.84 53.26
CA VAL A 1080 -40.31 15.95 54.09
C VAL A 1080 -41.27 17.13 54.00
N ALA A 1081 -41.88 17.46 55.14
CA ALA A 1081 -42.85 18.55 55.33
C ALA A 1081 -42.20 19.94 55.36
#